data_AF-A0A0E0K7E7-F1
#
_entry.id   AF-A0A0E0K7E7-F1
#
_cell.length_a   1.000
_cell.length_b   1.000
_cell.length_c   1.000
_cell.angle_alpha   90.00
_cell.angle_beta   90.00
_cell.angle_gamma   90.00
#
_symmetry.space_group_name_H-M   'P 1'
#
loop_
_entity.id
_entity.type
_entity.pdbx_description
1 polymer ?
#
loop_
_entity_poly.entity_id
_entity_poly.type
_entity_poly.pdbx_seq_one_letter_code
_entity_poly.pdbx_strand_id
1 'polypeptide(L)'
;MAGDGAKCSDEVNNGTYFMAGVMAVTGLMATVLALSGIFHCALRRVGQPSIISHILAGVVVGPTVLGRAVDLRPLGMQDAGSALSDTIYFVRIIFMFFIGLEMDLRYLRHHLRRSLAIACGGSGLCLLLAALAGPFFYGLLHPGQGPFKPEKLYASTALFMLVLTTTASPVLIRIVTELKLTGSDAGQLAIGAAFANDMASLSVFSIMVVGTTAYGPDGQPTPSFPDMSIVLSMAFTACLAVLLAARAARLLNRLKRGRRYVSKYELCAMLLLIIGLSLLEQVFGYSASMTAFLIGLAMPRDGPTARTLVDRLTYPVHQLVMPLCFGAIGARLDFAAVGRFTVMQFAVAVAFTTLLGAVGKVGGTVLAGRMLGISARESLVLGFLLNVKGYCDILAINFSNQAGIWGQTAQVVLLLSSILNTFMAGPAAAAIVRQQRRASRYRSRCLQDLKVDHELRVLVCVHGAGGVHTMLTLAELSKGTAPLAVYLLHLVELMAARKYAITHLYHDADDDEWGYAREIEQVAAAVNTFTYDAGMPVRQMTAISSLGSMDADVRNGVEDSRASLVIVPFHKEQRYDGRMVCRREGRRQLNQRILQRLPCTVGVLVERRLLGGGGGRDVVEEGEGAEDVKNQVVAVFLGGPDDREAVAFATRLAAHPWVSVTVVRFLPARQDDITIEQVGLGSSNTKSRALRPCGEGAMAVAVEVEEEDEEAMADEEFMADVYARLVLPGHVGYTERYVSNGAETVNSLSAMVGTYSLFVVGKGGGGGSSAAAMTSGMGGLLEECPELGPVGEVLASDDFTACGSVLVLQQHSEHVHHRMRRWNPSHPLHCQCPQHHHRIDILVGSS
;
A
#
# COMPACT_ATOMS: atom_id res chain seq x y z
N MET A 1 -21.86 16.97 -71.27
CA MET A 1 -21.82 15.65 -70.60
C MET A 1 -20.41 15.12 -70.32
N ALA A 2 -19.31 15.78 -70.71
CA ALA A 2 -17.94 15.33 -70.38
C ALA A 2 -17.35 15.93 -69.07
N GLY A 3 -18.03 16.90 -68.44
CA GLY A 3 -17.55 17.60 -67.24
C GLY A 3 -17.97 17.00 -65.89
N ASP A 4 -19.08 16.27 -65.83
CA ASP A 4 -19.58 15.67 -64.58
C ASP A 4 -18.91 14.33 -64.26
N GLY A 5 -18.40 13.61 -65.27
CA GLY A 5 -17.65 12.37 -65.05
C GLY A 5 -16.33 12.57 -64.31
N ALA A 6 -15.64 13.70 -64.54
CA ALA A 6 -14.36 14.03 -63.89
C ALA A 6 -14.55 14.44 -62.42
N LYS A 7 -15.61 15.20 -62.09
CA LYS A 7 -15.95 15.54 -60.70
C LYS A 7 -16.39 14.32 -59.90
N CYS A 8 -17.16 13.41 -60.51
CA CYS A 8 -17.58 12.18 -59.85
C CYS A 8 -16.41 11.21 -59.65
N SER A 9 -15.45 11.13 -60.58
CA SER A 9 -14.23 10.34 -60.39
C SER A 9 -13.30 10.91 -59.31
N ASP A 10 -13.20 12.24 -59.19
CA ASP A 10 -12.40 12.88 -58.14
C ASP A 10 -13.04 12.77 -56.75
N GLU A 11 -14.37 12.85 -56.64
CA GLU A 11 -15.10 12.61 -55.38
C GLU A 11 -15.06 11.14 -54.95
N VAL A 12 -15.18 10.18 -55.88
CA VAL A 12 -15.05 8.75 -55.61
C VAL A 12 -13.61 8.37 -55.25
N ASN A 13 -12.61 8.97 -55.91
CA ASN A 13 -11.21 8.82 -55.51
C ASN A 13 -10.98 9.40 -54.10
N ASN A 14 -11.43 10.62 -53.81
CA ASN A 14 -11.30 11.20 -52.46
C ASN A 14 -12.01 10.38 -51.37
N GLY A 15 -13.19 9.82 -51.65
CA GLY A 15 -13.91 8.94 -50.73
C GLY A 15 -13.23 7.59 -50.49
N THR A 16 -12.62 7.00 -51.52
CA THR A 16 -11.86 5.75 -51.40
C THR A 16 -10.54 5.94 -50.66
N TYR A 17 -9.82 7.05 -50.89
CA TYR A 17 -8.63 7.42 -50.09
C TYR A 17 -8.99 7.68 -48.63
N PHE A 18 -10.14 8.31 -48.34
CA PHE A 18 -10.60 8.52 -46.97
C PHE A 18 -10.90 7.20 -46.25
N MET A 19 -11.67 6.29 -46.86
CA MET A 19 -11.97 4.98 -46.28
C MET A 19 -10.71 4.12 -46.11
N ALA A 20 -9.80 4.15 -47.09
CA ALA A 20 -8.52 3.45 -46.99
C ALA A 20 -7.65 4.00 -45.84
N GLY A 21 -7.64 5.31 -45.64
CA GLY A 21 -6.98 5.96 -44.50
C GLY A 21 -7.58 5.52 -43.15
N VAL A 22 -8.90 5.49 -43.02
CA VAL A 22 -9.58 5.00 -41.79
C VAL A 22 -9.27 3.53 -41.52
N MET A 23 -9.30 2.68 -42.57
CA MET A 23 -8.94 1.27 -42.46
C MET A 23 -7.47 1.08 -42.06
N ALA A 24 -6.56 1.92 -42.56
CA ALA A 24 -5.15 1.90 -42.19
C ALA A 24 -4.94 2.33 -40.72
N VAL A 25 -5.56 3.42 -40.27
CA VAL A 25 -5.50 3.86 -38.85
C VAL A 25 -6.03 2.76 -37.94
N THR A 26 -7.19 2.19 -38.25
CA THR A 26 -7.81 1.14 -37.42
C THR A 26 -6.98 -0.15 -37.41
N GLY A 27 -6.36 -0.52 -38.53
CA GLY A 27 -5.38 -1.60 -38.60
C GLY A 27 -4.14 -1.34 -37.73
N LEU A 28 -3.58 -0.13 -37.76
CA LEU A 28 -2.47 0.28 -36.89
C LEU A 28 -2.86 0.22 -35.41
N MET A 29 -4.05 0.69 -35.05
CA MET A 29 -4.57 0.59 -33.68
C MET A 29 -4.72 -0.87 -33.22
N ALA A 30 -5.29 -1.73 -34.06
CA ALA A 30 -5.46 -3.14 -33.77
C ALA A 30 -4.12 -3.87 -33.58
N THR A 31 -3.12 -3.57 -34.41
CA THR A 31 -1.77 -4.14 -34.28
C THR A 31 -1.07 -3.69 -33.00
N VAL A 32 -1.18 -2.41 -32.61
CA VAL A 32 -0.67 -1.91 -31.32
C VAL A 32 -1.30 -2.66 -30.14
N LEU A 33 -2.61 -2.89 -30.17
CA LEU A 33 -3.33 -3.62 -29.12
C LEU A 33 -2.90 -5.09 -29.03
N ALA A 34 -2.80 -5.78 -30.17
CA ALA A 34 -2.36 -7.17 -30.22
C ALA A 34 -0.92 -7.34 -29.71
N LEU A 35 0.02 -6.52 -30.20
CA LEU A 35 1.42 -6.54 -29.78
C LEU A 35 1.57 -6.16 -28.30
N SER A 36 0.78 -5.21 -27.83
CA SER A 36 0.74 -4.84 -26.41
C SER A 36 0.37 -6.02 -25.52
N GLY A 37 -0.64 -6.81 -25.89
CA GLY A 37 -1.06 -8.00 -25.15
C GLY A 37 0.03 -9.08 -25.12
N ILE A 38 0.68 -9.33 -26.27
CA ILE A 38 1.78 -10.31 -26.37
C ILE A 38 2.97 -9.89 -25.50
N PHE A 39 3.41 -8.63 -25.62
CA PHE A 39 4.49 -8.10 -24.80
C PHE A 39 4.14 -8.09 -23.32
N HIS A 40 2.90 -7.77 -22.96
CA HIS A 40 2.47 -7.81 -21.56
C HIS A 40 2.59 -9.23 -20.98
N CYS A 41 2.19 -10.27 -21.71
CA CYS A 41 2.33 -11.66 -21.27
C CYS A 41 3.80 -12.06 -21.01
N ALA A 42 4.74 -11.57 -21.83
CA ALA A 42 6.17 -11.84 -21.65
C ALA A 42 6.77 -11.02 -20.49
N LEU A 43 6.54 -9.71 -20.48
CA LEU A 43 7.11 -8.75 -19.52
C LEU A 43 6.53 -8.91 -18.11
N ARG A 44 5.27 -9.38 -17.98
CA ARG A 44 4.65 -9.68 -16.69
C ARG A 44 5.42 -10.76 -15.92
N ARG A 45 6.04 -11.73 -16.60
CA ARG A 45 6.89 -12.76 -15.95
C ARG A 45 8.14 -12.16 -15.31
N VAL A 46 8.64 -11.04 -15.86
CA VAL A 46 9.81 -10.29 -15.37
C VAL A 46 9.40 -9.25 -14.30
N GLY A 47 8.10 -9.09 -14.04
CA GLY A 47 7.57 -8.13 -13.07
C GLY A 47 7.66 -6.67 -13.55
N GLN A 48 7.63 -6.44 -14.86
CA GLN A 48 7.65 -5.11 -15.46
C GLN A 48 6.23 -4.50 -15.52
N PRO A 49 6.08 -3.18 -15.29
CA PRO A 49 4.81 -2.46 -15.45
C PRO A 49 4.17 -2.62 -16.84
N SER A 50 2.84 -2.60 -16.91
CA SER A 50 2.10 -2.79 -18.18
C SER A 50 2.39 -1.71 -19.23
N ILE A 51 2.76 -0.50 -18.79
CA ILE A 51 3.07 0.65 -19.64
C ILE A 51 4.25 0.35 -20.58
N ILE A 52 5.24 -0.41 -20.10
CA ILE A 52 6.44 -0.75 -20.86
C ILE A 52 6.09 -1.61 -22.08
N SER A 53 5.17 -2.57 -21.93
CA SER A 53 4.69 -3.38 -23.06
C SER A 53 4.01 -2.54 -24.15
N HIS A 54 3.27 -1.49 -23.76
CA HIS A 54 2.58 -0.61 -24.71
C HIS A 54 3.54 0.27 -25.50
N ILE A 55 4.54 0.87 -24.83
CA ILE A 55 5.57 1.67 -25.50
C ILE A 55 6.36 0.80 -26.48
N LEU A 56 6.74 -0.41 -26.08
CA LEU A 56 7.48 -1.34 -26.94
C LEU A 56 6.67 -1.77 -28.17
N ALA A 57 5.37 -2.05 -28.00
CA ALA A 57 4.45 -2.28 -29.11
C ALA A 57 4.43 -1.11 -30.09
N GLY A 58 4.39 0.12 -29.56
CA GLY A 58 4.52 1.34 -30.34
C GLY A 58 5.78 1.42 -31.18
N VAL A 59 6.95 1.11 -30.61
CA VAL A 59 8.24 1.15 -31.33
C VAL A 59 8.26 0.16 -32.50
N VAL A 60 7.62 -1.00 -32.35
CA VAL A 60 7.50 -2.00 -33.42
C VAL A 60 6.56 -1.50 -34.53
N VAL A 61 5.45 -0.85 -34.17
CA VAL A 61 4.50 -0.28 -35.15
C VAL A 61 5.02 1.01 -35.81
N GLY A 62 5.97 1.70 -35.16
CA GLY A 62 6.57 2.93 -35.66
C GLY A 62 7.35 2.79 -36.97
N PRO A 63 7.86 3.93 -37.49
CA PRO A 63 8.58 3.99 -38.77
C PRO A 63 9.87 3.15 -38.77
N THR A 64 10.38 2.78 -37.60
CA THR A 64 11.60 2.00 -37.41
C THR A 64 11.55 0.56 -37.89
N VAL A 65 10.39 -0.10 -37.71
CA VAL A 65 10.24 -1.53 -38.01
C VAL A 65 9.13 -1.70 -39.05
N LEU A 66 7.88 -1.43 -38.70
CA LEU A 66 6.76 -1.63 -39.61
C LEU A 66 6.77 -0.63 -40.78
N GLY A 67 7.13 0.63 -40.55
CA GLY A 67 7.24 1.63 -41.62
C GLY A 67 8.38 1.39 -42.62
N ARG A 68 9.29 0.43 -42.35
CA ARG A 68 10.26 -0.06 -43.34
C ARG A 68 9.73 -1.23 -44.16
N ALA A 69 8.80 -2.01 -43.60
CA ALA A 69 8.22 -3.18 -44.25
C ALA A 69 7.04 -2.81 -45.16
N VAL A 70 6.29 -1.77 -44.80
CA VAL A 70 5.10 -1.30 -45.54
C VAL A 70 5.22 0.21 -45.77
N ASP A 71 5.21 0.65 -47.03
CA ASP A 71 5.19 2.07 -47.36
C ASP A 71 3.76 2.61 -47.20
N LEU A 72 3.57 3.51 -46.23
CA LEU A 72 2.25 4.07 -45.87
C LEU A 72 1.88 5.33 -46.69
N ARG A 73 2.83 5.86 -47.47
CA ARG A 73 2.65 7.04 -48.33
C ARG A 73 1.50 6.92 -49.35
N PRO A 74 1.22 5.76 -49.97
CA PRO A 74 0.11 5.60 -50.92
C PRO A 74 -1.27 5.81 -50.29
N LEU A 75 -1.38 5.72 -48.96
CA LEU A 75 -2.63 5.86 -48.19
C LEU A 75 -2.83 7.29 -47.66
N GLY A 76 -2.02 8.26 -48.10
CA GLY A 76 -2.06 9.65 -47.63
C GLY A 76 -1.42 9.87 -46.25
N MET A 77 -0.71 8.87 -45.73
CA MET A 77 -0.01 8.93 -44.44
C MET A 77 1.48 9.16 -44.63
N GLN A 78 2.02 10.24 -44.06
CA GLN A 78 3.46 10.50 -44.07
C GLN A 78 4.20 9.57 -43.10
N ASP A 79 3.66 9.38 -41.88
CA ASP A 79 4.24 8.53 -40.83
C ASP A 79 3.13 7.87 -39.99
N ALA A 80 3.35 6.63 -39.54
CA ALA A 80 2.42 5.95 -38.61
C ALA A 80 2.22 6.75 -37.31
N GLY A 81 3.29 7.38 -36.80
CA GLY A 81 3.26 8.15 -35.56
C GLY A 81 2.43 9.44 -35.62
N SER A 82 2.36 10.12 -36.78
CA SER A 82 1.52 11.31 -36.94
C SER A 82 0.05 10.93 -37.08
N ALA A 83 -0.27 9.93 -37.90
CA ALA A 83 -1.62 9.39 -38.05
C ALA A 83 -2.22 8.89 -36.72
N LEU A 84 -1.43 8.14 -35.93
CA LEU A 84 -1.80 7.71 -34.60
C LEU A 84 -2.04 8.92 -33.67
N SER A 85 -1.18 9.94 -33.74
CA SER A 85 -1.27 11.11 -32.85
C SER A 85 -2.57 11.89 -32.98
N ASP A 86 -3.03 12.13 -34.21
CA ASP A 86 -4.23 12.93 -34.45
C ASP A 86 -5.48 12.21 -33.90
N THR A 87 -5.53 10.89 -34.09
CA THR A 87 -6.59 10.04 -33.54
C THR A 87 -6.53 9.96 -32.01
N ILE A 88 -5.32 9.88 -31.46
CA ILE A 88 -5.07 9.72 -30.02
C ILE A 88 -5.28 11.03 -29.26
N TYR A 89 -5.31 12.17 -29.96
CA TYR A 89 -5.58 13.47 -29.37
C TYR A 89 -6.90 13.48 -28.57
N PHE A 90 -8.01 13.08 -29.20
CA PHE A 90 -9.33 13.03 -28.54
C PHE A 90 -9.39 11.97 -27.44
N VAL A 91 -8.80 10.80 -27.71
CA VAL A 91 -8.71 9.70 -26.75
C VAL A 91 -7.95 10.13 -25.48
N ARG A 92 -6.91 10.97 -25.63
CA ARG A 92 -6.13 11.50 -24.51
C ARG A 92 -6.94 12.45 -23.61
N ILE A 93 -7.87 13.24 -24.17
CA ILE A 93 -8.74 14.11 -23.37
C ILE A 93 -9.56 13.27 -22.39
N ILE A 94 -10.18 12.19 -22.89
CA ILE A 94 -10.95 11.26 -22.05
C ILE A 94 -10.06 10.56 -21.03
N PHE A 95 -8.85 10.15 -21.43
CA PHE A 95 -7.87 9.53 -20.54
C PHE A 95 -7.49 10.44 -19.36
N MET A 96 -7.14 11.69 -19.65
CA MET A 96 -6.73 12.65 -18.61
C MET A 96 -7.89 13.03 -17.70
N PHE A 97 -9.09 13.15 -18.24
CA PHE A 97 -10.30 13.32 -17.44
C PHE A 97 -10.52 12.13 -16.49
N PHE A 98 -10.41 10.89 -16.98
CA PHE A 98 -10.59 9.70 -16.15
C PHE A 98 -9.58 9.64 -15.00
N ILE A 99 -8.30 9.96 -15.27
CA ILE A 99 -7.29 10.02 -14.22
C ILE A 99 -7.63 11.11 -13.20
N GLY A 100 -8.05 12.29 -13.65
CA GLY A 100 -8.50 13.36 -12.75
C GLY A 100 -9.66 12.94 -11.86
N LEU A 101 -10.59 12.14 -12.39
CA LEU A 101 -11.75 11.62 -11.66
C LEU A 101 -11.36 10.58 -10.58
N GLU A 102 -10.39 9.70 -10.89
CA GLU A 102 -9.88 8.66 -9.97
C GLU A 102 -9.05 9.26 -8.81
N MET A 103 -8.43 10.41 -9.04
CA MET A 103 -7.52 11.05 -8.09
C MET A 103 -8.23 11.68 -6.88
N ASP A 104 -7.80 11.38 -5.64
CA ASP A 104 -8.39 11.96 -4.41
C ASP A 104 -7.82 13.33 -4.00
N LEU A 105 -8.60 14.41 -4.18
CA LEU A 105 -8.23 15.79 -3.85
C LEU A 105 -8.16 16.04 -2.33
N ARG A 106 -9.06 15.43 -1.55
CA ARG A 106 -9.06 15.59 -0.07
C ARG A 106 -7.78 15.01 0.49
N TYR A 107 -7.38 13.87 -0.05
CA TYR A 107 -6.15 13.19 0.31
C TYR A 107 -4.91 13.99 -0.11
N LEU A 108 -4.89 14.53 -1.33
CA LEU A 108 -3.78 15.34 -1.83
C LEU A 108 -3.57 16.64 -1.02
N ARG A 109 -4.66 17.28 -0.56
CA ARG A 109 -4.59 18.57 0.14
C ARG A 109 -3.83 18.48 1.47
N HIS A 110 -3.94 17.38 2.21
CA HIS A 110 -3.29 17.22 3.52
C HIS A 110 -1.75 17.21 3.40
N HIS A 111 -1.21 16.61 2.33
CA HIS A 111 0.23 16.47 2.13
C HIS A 111 0.83 17.47 1.12
N LEU A 112 0.01 18.36 0.54
CA LEU A 112 0.40 19.23 -0.58
C LEU A 112 1.65 20.07 -0.31
N ARG A 113 1.81 20.61 0.91
CA ARG A 113 2.99 21.43 1.26
C ARG A 113 4.29 20.63 1.18
N ARG A 114 4.29 19.40 1.70
CA ARG A 114 5.45 18.50 1.66
C ARG A 114 5.70 18.03 0.22
N SER A 115 4.65 17.68 -0.52
CA SER A 115 4.74 17.31 -1.93
C SER A 115 5.30 18.44 -2.80
N LEU A 116 4.89 19.69 -2.55
CA LEU A 116 5.38 20.86 -3.28
C LEU A 116 6.87 21.11 -3.01
N ALA A 117 7.31 21.01 -1.75
CA ALA A 117 8.72 21.14 -1.40
C ALA A 117 9.60 20.09 -2.11
N ILE A 118 9.10 18.84 -2.21
CA ILE A 118 9.77 17.76 -2.95
C ILE A 118 9.79 18.04 -4.46
N ALA A 119 8.68 18.51 -5.02
CA ALA A 119 8.59 18.88 -6.43
C ALA A 119 9.58 20.00 -6.75
N CYS A 120 9.61 21.07 -5.95
CA CYS A 120 10.55 22.18 -6.10
C CYS A 120 12.01 21.73 -5.95
N GLY A 121 12.32 20.84 -5.01
CA GLY A 121 13.68 20.32 -4.85
C GLY A 121 14.14 19.45 -6.02
N GLY A 122 13.30 18.49 -6.43
CA GLY A 122 13.58 17.61 -7.56
C GLY A 122 13.69 18.34 -8.89
N SER A 123 12.81 19.30 -9.12
CA SER A 123 12.80 20.09 -10.35
C SER A 123 13.84 21.20 -10.33
N GLY A 124 14.10 21.84 -9.19
CA GLY A 124 15.10 22.90 -9.05
C GLY A 124 16.52 22.41 -9.37
N LEU A 125 16.92 21.25 -8.83
CA LEU A 125 18.23 20.68 -9.15
C LEU A 125 18.32 20.25 -10.62
N CYS A 126 17.25 19.66 -11.17
CA CYS A 126 17.21 19.25 -12.57
C CYS A 126 17.32 20.47 -13.51
N LEU A 127 16.61 21.57 -13.21
CA LEU A 127 16.69 22.82 -13.96
C LEU A 127 18.10 23.40 -13.95
N LEU A 128 18.76 23.45 -12.79
CA LEU A 128 20.12 23.95 -12.67
C LEU A 128 21.10 23.14 -13.55
N LEU A 129 21.02 21.81 -13.46
CA LEU A 129 21.86 20.91 -14.26
C LEU A 129 21.57 21.03 -15.76
N ALA A 130 20.30 21.16 -16.13
CA ALA A 130 19.88 21.32 -17.51
C ALA A 130 20.30 22.68 -18.10
N ALA A 131 20.27 23.76 -17.30
CA ALA A 131 20.75 25.08 -17.71
C ALA A 131 22.24 25.06 -18.03
N LEU A 132 23.04 24.39 -17.19
CA LEU A 132 24.49 24.26 -17.36
C LEU A 132 24.86 23.34 -18.53
N ALA A 133 24.12 22.24 -18.71
CA ALA A 133 24.37 21.26 -19.75
C ALA A 133 23.75 21.60 -21.11
N GLY A 134 22.77 22.52 -21.16
CA GLY A 134 22.04 22.88 -22.39
C GLY A 134 22.95 23.36 -23.53
N PRO A 135 23.88 24.30 -23.29
CA PRO A 135 24.83 24.73 -24.32
C PRO A 135 25.73 23.59 -24.82
N PHE A 136 26.16 22.71 -23.91
CA PHE A 136 26.95 21.53 -24.26
C PHE A 136 26.14 20.55 -25.14
N PHE A 137 24.89 20.30 -24.78
CA PHE A 137 23.98 19.45 -25.57
C PHE A 137 23.72 20.04 -26.96
N TYR A 138 23.50 21.35 -27.05
CA TYR A 138 23.34 22.04 -28.34
C TYR A 138 24.58 21.92 -29.23
N GLY A 139 25.78 22.07 -28.66
CA GLY A 139 27.06 21.90 -29.35
C GLY A 139 27.30 20.46 -29.83
N LEU A 140 26.91 19.47 -29.03
CA LEU A 140 27.00 18.04 -29.39
C LEU A 140 26.12 17.69 -30.60
N LEU A 141 24.99 18.40 -30.76
CA LEU A 141 24.02 18.16 -31.82
C LEU A 141 24.39 18.79 -33.17
N HIS A 142 25.20 19.86 -33.17
CA HIS A 142 25.57 20.62 -34.37
C HIS A 142 27.10 20.71 -34.56
N PRO A 143 27.79 19.58 -34.80
CA PRO A 143 29.23 19.60 -35.03
C PRO A 143 29.57 20.42 -36.28
N GLY A 144 30.36 21.48 -36.13
CA GLY A 144 30.95 22.24 -37.25
C GLY A 144 30.10 23.38 -37.83
N GLN A 145 28.97 23.76 -37.22
CA GLN A 145 28.32 25.03 -37.54
C GLN A 145 29.02 26.18 -36.80
N GLY A 146 29.23 27.32 -37.45
CA GLY A 146 29.97 28.49 -36.94
C GLY A 146 29.37 29.15 -35.68
N PRO A 147 29.69 30.42 -35.37
CA PRO A 147 29.32 31.05 -34.10
C PRO A 147 27.82 30.96 -33.82
N PHE A 148 27.50 30.54 -32.60
CA PHE A 148 26.14 30.26 -32.13
C PHE A 148 25.21 31.48 -32.31
N LYS A 149 24.06 31.30 -32.96
CA LYS A 149 22.99 32.30 -32.91
C LYS A 149 22.42 32.31 -31.48
N PRO A 150 22.55 33.42 -30.72
CA PRO A 150 22.19 33.44 -29.30
C PRO A 150 20.71 33.11 -29.07
N GLU A 151 19.82 33.59 -29.93
CA GLU A 151 18.37 33.33 -29.85
C GLU A 151 18.02 31.85 -29.90
N LYS A 152 18.64 31.08 -30.83
CA LYS A 152 18.42 29.64 -30.94
C LYS A 152 19.03 28.89 -29.76
N LEU A 153 20.17 29.34 -29.25
CA LEU A 153 20.82 28.72 -28.08
C LEU A 153 19.95 28.86 -26.83
N TYR A 154 19.38 30.04 -26.57
CA TYR A 154 18.50 30.26 -25.42
C TYR A 154 17.19 29.45 -25.55
N ALA A 155 16.55 29.47 -26.72
CA ALA A 155 15.34 28.68 -26.97
C ALA A 155 15.61 27.17 -26.82
N SER A 156 16.75 26.70 -27.33
CA SER A 156 17.20 25.31 -27.21
C SER A 156 17.46 24.91 -25.75
N THR A 157 18.05 25.80 -24.96
CA THR A 157 18.35 25.53 -23.55
C THR A 157 17.08 25.55 -22.70
N ALA A 158 16.15 26.47 -22.96
CA ALA A 158 14.86 26.54 -22.28
C ALA A 158 14.00 25.30 -22.50
N LEU A 159 13.93 24.80 -23.74
CA LEU A 159 13.24 23.54 -24.05
C LEU A 159 13.95 22.34 -23.42
N PHE A 160 15.28 22.35 -23.33
CA PHE A 160 16.03 21.24 -22.73
C PHE A 160 15.77 21.17 -21.22
N MET A 161 15.76 22.33 -20.55
CA MET A 161 15.33 22.47 -19.17
C MET A 161 13.92 21.94 -18.95
N LEU A 162 12.98 22.29 -19.83
CA LEU A 162 11.61 21.81 -19.75
C LEU A 162 11.55 20.28 -19.87
N VAL A 163 12.16 19.69 -20.90
CA VAL A 163 12.14 18.24 -21.19
C VAL A 163 12.80 17.40 -20.09
N LEU A 164 13.82 17.91 -19.40
CA LEU A 164 14.44 17.19 -18.29
C LEU A 164 13.68 17.34 -16.96
N THR A 165 12.94 18.44 -16.80
CA THR A 165 12.25 18.76 -15.55
C THR A 165 10.84 18.21 -15.50
N THR A 166 10.22 17.90 -16.63
CA THR A 166 8.87 17.34 -16.68
C THR A 166 8.81 15.94 -16.03
N THR A 167 7.67 15.65 -15.40
CA THR A 167 7.37 14.36 -14.77
C THR A 167 5.93 14.06 -15.11
N ALA A 168 5.66 12.90 -15.71
CA ALA A 168 4.31 12.57 -16.17
C ALA A 168 3.49 11.99 -15.01
N SER A 169 2.62 12.82 -14.43
CA SER A 169 1.73 12.41 -13.34
C SER A 169 0.85 11.19 -13.70
N PRO A 170 0.27 11.04 -14.91
CA PRO A 170 -0.54 9.88 -15.30
C PRO A 170 0.20 8.55 -15.22
N VAL A 171 1.43 8.55 -15.72
CA VAL A 171 2.28 7.36 -15.84
C VAL A 171 2.76 6.97 -14.46
N LEU A 172 3.15 7.97 -13.65
CA LEU A 172 3.56 7.74 -12.27
C LEU A 172 2.42 7.14 -11.44
N ILE A 173 1.21 7.73 -11.50
CA ILE A 173 0.05 7.23 -10.74
C ILE A 173 -0.16 5.75 -11.07
N ARG A 174 -0.13 5.38 -12.35
CA ARG A 174 -0.28 3.98 -12.76
C ARG A 174 0.82 3.08 -12.21
N ILE A 175 2.08 3.50 -12.24
CA ILE A 175 3.20 2.75 -11.66
C ILE A 175 3.02 2.59 -10.14
N VAL A 176 2.62 3.65 -9.43
CA VAL A 176 2.37 3.63 -7.97
C VAL A 176 1.20 2.70 -7.63
N THR A 177 0.14 2.70 -8.43
CA THR A 177 -1.01 1.78 -8.28
C THR A 177 -0.61 0.33 -8.54
N GLU A 178 0.15 0.04 -9.61
CA GLU A 178 0.63 -1.32 -9.90
C GLU A 178 1.60 -1.84 -8.84
N LEU A 179 2.40 -0.96 -8.22
CA LEU A 179 3.29 -1.29 -7.11
C LEU A 179 2.58 -1.36 -5.74
N LYS A 180 1.26 -1.14 -5.69
CA LYS A 180 0.46 -1.07 -4.44
C LYS A 180 0.96 -0.03 -3.44
N LEU A 181 1.50 1.09 -3.93
CA LEU A 181 2.05 2.17 -3.12
C LEU A 181 1.09 3.36 -2.95
N THR A 182 -0.12 3.31 -3.53
CA THR A 182 -1.13 4.40 -3.46
C THR A 182 -1.54 4.76 -2.03
N GLY A 183 -1.60 3.77 -1.14
CA GLY A 183 -1.92 3.97 0.28
C GLY A 183 -0.72 4.30 1.18
N SER A 184 0.49 4.45 0.62
CA SER A 184 1.70 4.78 1.37
C SER A 184 2.02 6.27 1.31
N ASP A 185 2.56 6.83 2.39
CA ASP A 185 2.96 8.24 2.48
C ASP A 185 3.92 8.62 1.34
N ALA A 186 4.87 7.73 1.02
CA ALA A 186 5.82 7.94 -0.08
C ALA A 186 5.14 7.98 -1.45
N GLY A 187 4.17 7.09 -1.70
CA GLY A 187 3.40 7.09 -2.95
C GLY A 187 2.52 8.33 -3.10
N GLN A 188 1.95 8.83 -2.00
CA GLN A 188 1.09 10.02 -2.00
C GLN A 188 1.89 11.31 -2.18
N LEU A 189 3.06 11.40 -1.53
CA LEU A 189 4.02 12.47 -1.78
C LEU A 189 4.48 12.46 -3.24
N ALA A 190 4.74 11.28 -3.83
CA ALA A 190 5.13 11.14 -5.23
C ALA A 190 4.04 11.64 -6.19
N ILE A 191 2.79 11.19 -5.99
CA ILE A 191 1.67 11.59 -6.83
C ILE A 191 1.45 13.11 -6.75
N GLY A 192 1.46 13.67 -5.53
CA GLY A 192 1.28 15.11 -5.36
C GLY A 192 2.41 15.95 -5.94
N ALA A 193 3.66 15.48 -5.81
CA ALA A 193 4.82 16.17 -6.35
C ALA A 193 4.86 16.11 -7.88
N ALA A 194 4.51 14.96 -8.47
CA ALA A 194 4.40 14.82 -9.91
C ALA A 194 3.28 15.67 -10.47
N PHE A 195 2.12 15.70 -9.80
CA PHE A 195 1.02 16.57 -10.21
C PHE A 195 1.43 18.03 -10.25
N ALA A 196 2.03 18.54 -9.16
CA ALA A 196 2.53 19.92 -9.10
C ALA A 196 3.55 20.22 -10.21
N ASN A 197 4.46 19.28 -10.48
CA ASN A 197 5.46 19.43 -11.52
C ASN A 197 4.87 19.39 -12.94
N ASP A 198 3.94 18.48 -13.22
CA ASP A 198 3.25 18.37 -14.50
C ASP A 198 2.48 19.68 -14.80
N MET A 199 1.80 20.21 -13.77
CA MET A 199 1.08 21.48 -13.81
C MET A 199 1.99 22.67 -14.13
N ALA A 200 3.14 22.76 -13.45
CA ALA A 200 4.14 23.79 -13.70
C ALA A 200 4.78 23.65 -15.09
N SER A 201 5.03 22.42 -15.55
CA SER A 201 5.66 22.19 -16.84
C SER A 201 4.73 22.52 -18.02
N LEU A 202 3.44 22.18 -17.93
CA LEU A 202 2.44 22.50 -18.94
C LEU A 202 2.15 23.99 -19.03
N SER A 203 2.16 24.71 -17.91
CA SER A 203 2.00 26.17 -17.93
C SER A 203 3.22 26.83 -18.59
N VAL A 204 4.44 26.42 -18.23
CA VAL A 204 5.68 26.91 -18.88
C VAL A 204 5.69 26.58 -20.38
N PHE A 205 5.28 25.38 -20.78
CA PHE A 205 5.18 25.01 -22.20
C PHE A 205 4.14 25.87 -22.94
N SER A 206 2.96 26.08 -22.36
CA SER A 206 1.91 26.90 -22.97
C SER A 206 2.37 28.35 -23.16
N ILE A 207 3.04 28.92 -22.14
CA ILE A 207 3.65 30.25 -22.23
C ILE A 207 4.69 30.29 -23.34
N MET A 208 5.52 29.25 -23.47
CA MET A 208 6.53 29.19 -24.52
C MET A 208 5.89 29.13 -25.92
N VAL A 209 4.86 28.30 -26.12
CA VAL A 209 4.17 28.20 -27.41
C VAL A 209 3.51 29.54 -27.78
N VAL A 210 2.75 30.14 -26.86
CA VAL A 210 2.12 31.45 -27.08
C VAL A 210 3.16 32.53 -27.37
N GLY A 211 4.27 32.55 -26.61
CA GLY A 211 5.36 33.50 -26.82
C GLY A 211 6.03 33.37 -28.19
N THR A 212 6.05 32.17 -28.78
CA THR A 212 6.58 31.96 -30.14
C THR A 212 5.58 32.23 -31.26
N THR A 213 4.27 32.05 -31.03
CA THR A 213 3.22 32.23 -32.05
C THR A 213 2.62 33.64 -32.06
N ALA A 214 2.77 34.41 -30.97
CA ALA A 214 2.35 35.81 -30.88
C ALA A 214 3.30 36.80 -31.57
N TYR A 215 4.42 36.34 -32.15
CA TYR A 215 5.23 37.14 -33.06
C TYR A 215 4.45 37.37 -34.36
N GLY A 216 3.84 38.55 -34.48
CA GLY A 216 3.24 39.00 -35.74
C GLY A 216 4.25 39.08 -36.88
N PRO A 217 3.79 39.23 -38.13
CA PRO A 217 4.64 39.22 -39.33
C PRO A 217 5.73 40.31 -39.38
N ASP A 218 5.73 41.29 -38.49
CA ASP A 218 6.60 42.48 -38.54
C ASP A 218 7.91 42.37 -37.75
N GLY A 219 8.28 41.19 -37.23
CA GLY A 219 9.69 40.86 -36.94
C GLY A 219 10.46 41.75 -35.95
N GLN A 220 9.81 42.60 -35.15
CA GLN A 220 10.48 43.33 -34.07
C GLN A 220 10.43 42.54 -32.75
N PRO A 221 11.58 42.31 -32.09
CA PRO A 221 11.61 41.65 -30.79
C PRO A 221 11.23 42.66 -29.70
N THR A 222 10.04 42.52 -29.14
CA THR A 222 9.77 43.06 -27.80
C THR A 222 10.09 41.98 -26.77
N PRO A 223 11.16 42.11 -25.97
CA PRO A 223 11.47 41.20 -24.88
C PRO A 223 10.63 41.62 -23.67
N SER A 224 9.30 41.55 -23.78
CA SER A 224 8.45 41.67 -22.60
C SER A 224 8.22 40.27 -22.07
N PHE A 225 8.50 40.11 -20.77
CA PHE A 225 8.02 39.01 -19.94
C PHE A 225 6.62 38.56 -20.39
N PRO A 226 6.25 37.26 -20.26
CA PRO A 226 4.88 36.87 -20.52
C PRO A 226 3.99 37.80 -19.71
N ASP A 227 3.19 38.63 -20.39
CA ASP A 227 2.35 39.58 -19.67
C ASP A 227 1.59 38.76 -18.64
N MET A 228 1.63 39.16 -17.36
CA MET A 228 0.89 38.49 -16.30
C MET A 228 -0.59 38.33 -16.67
N SER A 229 -1.09 39.17 -17.60
CA SER A 229 -2.39 39.06 -18.24
C SER A 229 -2.62 37.73 -18.97
N ILE A 230 -1.64 37.17 -19.70
CA ILE A 230 -1.77 35.90 -20.42
C ILE A 230 -1.91 34.75 -19.42
N VAL A 231 -1.01 34.68 -18.44
CA VAL A 231 -1.05 33.64 -17.39
C VAL A 231 -2.35 33.71 -16.58
N LEU A 232 -2.79 34.94 -16.25
CA LEU A 232 -4.05 35.16 -15.53
C LEU A 232 -5.27 34.80 -16.38
N SER A 233 -5.25 35.09 -17.68
CA SER A 233 -6.34 34.74 -18.61
C SER A 233 -6.44 33.22 -18.81
N MET A 234 -5.32 32.51 -18.83
CA MET A 234 -5.24 31.05 -18.84
C MET A 234 -5.90 30.46 -17.59
N ALA A 235 -5.46 30.94 -16.42
CA ALA A 235 -5.99 30.46 -15.15
C ALA A 235 -7.51 30.74 -15.03
N PHE A 236 -7.97 31.91 -15.50
CA PHE A 236 -9.38 32.28 -15.47
C PHE A 236 -10.23 31.40 -16.39
N THR A 237 -9.82 31.19 -17.64
CA THR A 237 -10.56 30.37 -18.61
C THR A 237 -10.61 28.90 -18.21
N ALA A 238 -9.49 28.34 -17.74
CA ALA A 238 -9.45 26.99 -17.18
C ALA A 238 -10.35 26.85 -15.94
N CYS A 239 -10.30 27.83 -15.02
CA CYS A 239 -11.17 27.85 -13.85
C CYS A 239 -12.66 27.89 -14.24
N LEU A 240 -13.02 28.70 -15.24
CA LEU A 240 -14.38 28.78 -15.75
C LEU A 240 -14.85 27.44 -16.35
N ALA A 241 -14.03 26.79 -17.18
CA ALA A 241 -14.33 25.47 -17.75
C ALA A 241 -14.57 24.42 -16.65
N VAL A 242 -13.70 24.40 -15.63
CA VAL A 242 -13.81 23.52 -14.47
C VAL A 242 -15.09 23.79 -13.67
N LEU A 243 -15.41 25.06 -13.40
CA LEU A 243 -16.61 25.46 -12.68
C LEU A 243 -17.88 25.06 -13.44
N LEU A 244 -17.93 25.25 -14.76
CA LEU A 244 -19.05 24.88 -15.61
C LEU A 244 -19.31 23.37 -15.58
N ALA A 245 -18.26 22.55 -15.80
CA ALA A 245 -18.39 21.10 -15.75
C ALA A 245 -18.82 20.60 -14.35
N ALA A 246 -18.22 21.15 -13.29
CA ALA A 246 -18.58 20.79 -11.91
C ALA A 246 -19.99 21.25 -11.53
N ARG A 247 -20.47 22.38 -12.06
CA ARG A 247 -21.85 22.86 -11.88
C ARG A 247 -22.83 21.95 -12.61
N ALA A 248 -22.54 21.55 -13.85
CA ALA A 248 -23.37 20.62 -14.63
C ALA A 248 -23.53 19.27 -13.91
N ALA A 249 -22.42 18.69 -13.43
CA ALA A 249 -22.44 17.45 -12.66
C ALA A 249 -23.25 17.58 -11.35
N ARG A 250 -23.09 18.71 -10.64
CA ARG A 250 -23.88 18.99 -9.42
C ARG A 250 -25.37 19.17 -9.71
N LEU A 251 -25.73 19.81 -10.82
CA LEU A 251 -27.11 19.97 -11.24
C LEU A 251 -27.74 18.61 -11.54
N LEU A 252 -27.03 17.75 -12.28
CA LEU A 252 -27.49 16.40 -12.60
C LEU A 252 -27.69 15.55 -11.35
N ASN A 253 -26.74 15.61 -10.40
CA ASN A 253 -26.85 14.95 -9.10
C ASN A 253 -28.04 15.47 -8.27
N ARG A 254 -28.38 16.77 -8.36
CA ARG A 254 -29.53 17.36 -7.65
C ARG A 254 -30.86 16.97 -8.27
N LEU A 255 -30.96 16.99 -9.60
CA LEU A 255 -32.20 16.67 -10.33
C LEU A 255 -32.60 15.20 -10.19
N LYS A 256 -31.66 14.31 -9.85
CA LYS A 256 -31.88 12.85 -9.81
C LYS A 256 -31.48 12.23 -8.47
N ARG A 257 -31.75 12.92 -7.36
CA ARG A 257 -31.60 12.37 -6.00
C ARG A 257 -32.36 11.04 -5.88
N GLY A 258 -31.65 9.97 -5.50
CA GLY A 258 -32.22 8.64 -5.25
C GLY A 258 -31.95 7.58 -6.32
N ARG A 259 -31.41 7.93 -7.50
CA ARG A 259 -30.95 6.92 -8.49
C ARG A 259 -29.48 6.58 -8.30
N ARG A 260 -29.10 5.30 -8.45
CA ARG A 260 -27.71 4.81 -8.33
C ARG A 260 -26.86 5.16 -9.57
N TYR A 261 -27.46 5.13 -10.77
CA TYR A 261 -26.81 5.42 -12.05
C TYR A 261 -27.52 6.48 -12.89
N VAL A 262 -26.74 7.17 -13.72
CA VAL A 262 -27.17 8.19 -14.70
C VAL A 262 -27.54 7.51 -16.03
N SER A 263 -28.46 8.11 -16.81
CA SER A 263 -28.88 7.55 -18.11
C SER A 263 -27.75 7.58 -19.14
N LYS A 264 -27.79 6.68 -20.14
CA LYS A 264 -26.78 6.61 -21.23
C LYS A 264 -26.67 7.93 -22.00
N TYR A 265 -27.79 8.61 -22.24
CA TYR A 265 -27.82 9.90 -22.94
C TYR A 265 -27.20 11.03 -22.12
N GLU A 266 -27.44 11.03 -20.80
CA GLU A 266 -26.89 12.02 -19.87
C GLU A 266 -25.37 11.83 -19.70
N LEU A 267 -24.91 10.57 -19.66
CA LEU A 267 -23.47 10.23 -19.69
C LEU A 267 -22.82 10.75 -20.97
N CYS A 268 -23.44 10.51 -22.12
CA CYS A 268 -22.95 11.00 -23.42
C CYS A 268 -22.89 12.53 -23.46
N ALA A 269 -23.95 13.22 -22.98
CA ALA A 269 -23.98 14.67 -22.90
C ALA A 269 -22.87 15.23 -21.99
N MET A 270 -22.59 14.57 -20.85
CA MET A 270 -21.49 14.96 -19.97
C MET A 270 -20.11 14.77 -20.63
N LEU A 271 -19.88 13.66 -21.33
CA LEU A 271 -18.63 13.43 -22.05
C LEU A 271 -18.43 14.45 -23.18
N LEU A 272 -19.48 14.74 -23.95
CA LEU A 272 -19.45 15.77 -24.99
C LEU A 272 -19.18 17.16 -24.42
N LEU A 273 -19.78 17.50 -23.27
CA LEU A 273 -19.50 18.75 -22.57
C LEU A 273 -18.03 18.85 -22.15
N ILE A 274 -17.46 17.79 -21.57
CA ILE A 274 -16.06 17.77 -21.13
C ILE A 274 -15.11 17.94 -22.33
N ILE A 275 -15.36 17.20 -23.41
CA ILE A 275 -14.56 17.30 -24.64
C ILE A 275 -14.70 18.71 -25.23
N GLY A 276 -15.92 19.24 -25.32
CA GLY A 276 -16.18 20.59 -25.85
C GLY A 276 -15.47 21.69 -25.05
N LEU A 277 -15.54 21.65 -23.72
CA LEU A 277 -14.84 22.60 -22.85
C LEU A 277 -13.32 22.49 -22.98
N SER A 278 -12.79 21.27 -23.12
CA SER A 278 -11.36 21.03 -23.28
C SER A 278 -10.86 21.53 -24.64
N LEU A 279 -11.61 21.31 -25.72
CA LEU A 279 -11.29 21.80 -27.06
C LEU A 279 -11.40 23.32 -27.16
N LEU A 280 -12.36 23.93 -26.46
CA LEU A 280 -12.48 25.38 -26.38
C LEU A 280 -11.22 26.00 -25.78
N GLU A 281 -10.65 25.40 -24.73
CA GLU A 281 -9.41 25.88 -24.11
C GLU A 281 -8.21 25.82 -25.07
N GLN A 282 -8.20 24.85 -25.99
CA GLN A 282 -7.16 24.75 -27.01
C GLN A 282 -7.22 25.88 -28.04
N VAL A 283 -8.41 26.38 -28.37
CA VAL A 283 -8.55 27.55 -29.28
C VAL A 283 -7.86 28.78 -28.68
N PHE A 284 -7.82 28.88 -27.35
CA PHE A 284 -7.10 29.93 -26.63
C PHE A 284 -5.59 29.66 -26.49
N GLY A 285 -5.06 28.57 -27.04
CA GLY A 285 -3.63 28.23 -27.02
C GLY A 285 -3.19 27.36 -25.84
N TYR A 286 -4.12 26.78 -25.08
CA TYR A 286 -3.83 25.98 -23.89
C TYR A 286 -4.00 24.47 -24.12
N SER A 287 -3.53 23.64 -23.19
CA SER A 287 -3.56 22.19 -23.34
C SER A 287 -4.94 21.61 -22.99
N ALA A 288 -5.71 21.13 -23.97
CA ALA A 288 -7.02 20.49 -23.72
C ALA A 288 -6.93 19.31 -22.73
N SER A 289 -5.84 18.54 -22.77
CA SER A 289 -5.62 17.43 -21.83
C SER A 289 -5.53 17.88 -20.37
N MET A 290 -4.95 19.05 -20.13
CA MET A 290 -4.83 19.64 -18.81
C MET A 290 -6.20 20.04 -18.25
N THR A 291 -6.98 20.74 -19.08
CA THR A 291 -8.36 21.13 -18.77
C THR A 291 -9.20 19.94 -18.39
N ALA A 292 -9.13 18.88 -19.19
CA ALA A 292 -9.87 17.65 -18.97
C ALA A 292 -9.52 17.01 -17.62
N PHE A 293 -8.23 16.99 -17.28
CA PHE A 293 -7.76 16.54 -15.98
C PHE A 293 -8.32 17.39 -14.83
N LEU A 294 -8.23 18.73 -14.91
CA LEU A 294 -8.74 19.64 -13.88
C LEU A 294 -10.26 19.52 -13.72
N ILE A 295 -10.99 19.30 -14.83
CA ILE A 295 -12.43 19.03 -14.81
C ILE A 295 -12.72 17.71 -14.06
N GLY A 296 -11.96 16.65 -14.33
CA GLY A 296 -12.08 15.37 -13.63
C GLY A 296 -11.83 15.52 -12.13
N LEU A 297 -10.79 16.29 -11.76
CA LEU A 297 -10.41 16.54 -10.37
C LEU A 297 -11.48 17.31 -9.57
N ALA A 298 -12.19 18.23 -10.24
CA ALA A 298 -13.24 19.05 -9.63
C ALA A 298 -14.62 18.39 -9.63
N MET A 299 -14.79 17.22 -10.25
CA MET A 299 -16.07 16.53 -10.26
C MET A 299 -16.51 16.13 -8.85
N PRO A 300 -17.80 16.30 -8.51
CA PRO A 300 -18.34 15.85 -7.23
C PRO A 300 -18.31 14.32 -7.17
N ARG A 301 -17.47 13.76 -6.30
CA ARG A 301 -17.39 12.30 -6.11
C ARG A 301 -18.65 11.70 -5.51
N ASP A 302 -19.33 12.49 -4.68
CA ASP A 302 -20.59 12.11 -4.05
C ASP A 302 -21.74 12.31 -5.05
N GLY A 303 -22.23 11.20 -5.62
CA GLY A 303 -23.42 11.17 -6.46
C GLY A 303 -23.39 10.14 -7.59
N PRO A 304 -24.51 9.97 -8.30
CA PRO A 304 -24.63 8.96 -9.36
C PRO A 304 -23.76 9.27 -10.58
N THR A 305 -23.49 10.54 -10.88
CA THR A 305 -22.73 10.94 -12.09
C THR A 305 -21.29 10.44 -12.06
N ALA A 306 -20.54 10.71 -10.99
CA ALA A 306 -19.15 10.28 -10.86
C ALA A 306 -19.04 8.75 -10.80
N ARG A 307 -19.91 8.07 -10.06
CA ARG A 307 -19.96 6.59 -10.00
C ARG A 307 -20.18 5.98 -11.39
N THR A 308 -21.18 6.48 -12.12
CA THR A 308 -21.49 5.98 -13.48
C THR A 308 -20.31 6.21 -14.43
N LEU A 309 -19.64 7.37 -14.35
CA LEU A 309 -18.47 7.68 -15.17
C LEU A 309 -17.29 6.76 -14.86
N VAL A 310 -16.97 6.54 -13.59
CA VAL A 310 -15.89 5.62 -13.18
C VAL A 310 -16.20 4.20 -13.68
N ASP A 311 -17.38 3.67 -13.37
CA ASP A 311 -17.73 2.28 -13.71
C ASP A 311 -17.73 2.02 -15.22
N ARG A 312 -18.22 2.98 -16.01
CA ARG A 312 -18.32 2.84 -17.47
C ARG A 312 -17.02 3.15 -18.21
N LEU A 313 -16.17 4.03 -17.68
CA LEU A 313 -14.92 4.41 -18.31
C LEU A 313 -13.75 3.51 -17.92
N THR A 314 -13.75 2.88 -16.74
CA THR A 314 -12.61 2.09 -16.23
C THR A 314 -12.16 1.01 -17.21
N TYR A 315 -13.10 0.17 -17.67
CA TYR A 315 -12.79 -0.91 -18.61
C TYR A 315 -12.25 -0.43 -19.97
N PRO A 316 -12.95 0.44 -20.73
CA PRO A 316 -12.45 0.90 -22.01
C PRO A 316 -11.16 1.73 -21.87
N VAL A 317 -11.00 2.50 -20.78
CA VAL A 317 -9.79 3.28 -20.58
C VAL A 317 -8.57 2.38 -20.38
N HIS A 318 -8.67 1.33 -19.56
CA HIS A 318 -7.54 0.43 -19.32
C HIS A 318 -7.24 -0.50 -20.49
N GLN A 319 -8.27 -1.03 -21.17
CA GLN A 319 -8.09 -2.04 -22.22
C GLN A 319 -7.83 -1.45 -23.60
N LEU A 320 -8.39 -0.27 -23.89
CA LEU A 320 -8.29 0.36 -25.21
C LEU A 320 -7.43 1.62 -25.16
N VAL A 321 -7.77 2.57 -24.29
CA VAL A 321 -7.16 3.91 -24.33
C VAL A 321 -5.70 3.89 -23.89
N MET A 322 -5.38 3.22 -22.78
CA MET A 322 -4.00 3.13 -22.26
C MET A 322 -3.01 2.55 -23.29
N PRO A 323 -3.25 1.35 -23.86
CA PRO A 323 -2.33 0.78 -24.84
C PRO A 323 -2.10 1.69 -26.05
N LEU A 324 -3.16 2.35 -26.52
CA LEU A 324 -3.08 3.24 -27.68
C LEU A 324 -2.30 4.51 -27.35
N CYS A 325 -2.62 5.18 -26.24
CA CYS A 325 -1.91 6.38 -25.80
C CYS A 325 -0.40 6.14 -25.62
N PHE A 326 -0.01 5.03 -25.00
CA PHE A 326 1.40 4.68 -24.79
C PHE A 326 2.07 4.09 -26.04
N GLY A 327 1.33 3.38 -26.88
CA GLY A 327 1.81 2.91 -28.18
C GLY A 327 2.14 4.07 -29.13
N ALA A 328 1.34 5.14 -29.12
CA ALA A 328 1.61 6.37 -29.88
C ALA A 328 3.01 6.95 -29.61
N ILE A 329 3.43 6.87 -28.35
CA ILE A 329 4.73 7.39 -27.88
C ILE A 329 5.85 6.62 -28.55
N GLY A 330 5.78 5.29 -28.52
CA GLY A 330 6.77 4.43 -29.16
C GLY A 330 6.77 4.59 -30.68
N ALA A 331 5.59 4.75 -31.29
CA ALA A 331 5.43 4.86 -32.75
C ALA A 331 6.04 6.14 -33.36
N ARG A 332 6.49 7.10 -32.54
CA ARG A 332 7.17 8.33 -32.97
C ARG A 332 8.69 8.20 -33.03
N LEU A 333 9.26 7.11 -32.53
CA LEU A 333 10.70 6.90 -32.62
C LEU A 333 11.08 6.55 -34.07
N ASP A 334 11.93 7.37 -34.68
CA ASP A 334 12.53 7.09 -35.98
C ASP A 334 14.05 7.02 -35.91
N PHE A 335 14.61 5.81 -35.84
CA PHE A 335 16.07 5.61 -35.88
C PHE A 335 16.68 5.89 -37.26
N ALA A 336 15.89 5.95 -38.35
CA ALA A 336 16.41 6.25 -39.68
C ALA A 336 16.86 7.73 -39.79
N ALA A 337 16.20 8.64 -39.08
CA ALA A 337 16.54 10.07 -39.04
C ALA A 337 17.88 10.40 -38.35
N VAL A 338 18.55 9.41 -37.74
CA VAL A 338 19.81 9.59 -36.99
C VAL A 338 21.06 9.58 -37.88
N GLY A 339 20.93 9.27 -39.18
CA GLY A 339 22.02 8.88 -40.11
C GLY A 339 23.26 9.80 -40.24
N ARG A 340 23.31 10.96 -39.59
CA ARG A 340 24.50 11.82 -39.50
C ARG A 340 25.42 11.52 -38.30
N PHE A 341 24.93 10.84 -37.26
CA PHE A 341 25.72 10.52 -36.05
C PHE A 341 26.43 9.18 -36.19
N THR A 342 27.67 9.09 -35.71
CA THR A 342 28.27 7.78 -35.43
C THR A 342 27.52 7.11 -34.28
N VAL A 343 27.42 5.78 -34.30
CA VAL A 343 26.72 4.99 -33.25
C VAL A 343 27.21 5.36 -31.84
N MET A 344 28.52 5.60 -31.70
CA MET A 344 29.13 6.01 -30.42
C MET A 344 28.68 7.39 -29.97
N GLN A 345 28.66 8.40 -30.85
CA GLN A 345 28.19 9.75 -30.49
C GLN A 345 26.70 9.74 -30.10
N PHE A 346 25.87 8.97 -30.82
CA PHE A 346 24.46 8.80 -30.47
C PHE A 346 24.30 8.15 -29.09
N ALA A 347 25.02 7.05 -28.83
CA ALA A 347 24.99 6.37 -27.54
C ALA A 347 25.45 7.28 -26.39
N VAL A 348 26.51 8.06 -26.59
CA VAL A 348 27.00 9.03 -25.60
C VAL A 348 25.97 10.14 -25.35
N ALA A 349 25.33 10.68 -26.38
CA ALA A 349 24.30 11.71 -26.22
C ALA A 349 23.09 11.19 -25.43
N VAL A 350 22.65 9.96 -25.70
CA VAL A 350 21.54 9.31 -24.97
C VAL A 350 21.94 8.99 -23.53
N ALA A 351 23.15 8.44 -23.31
CA ALA A 351 23.64 8.15 -21.96
C ALA A 351 23.82 9.43 -21.12
N PHE A 352 24.34 10.48 -21.74
CA PHE A 352 24.51 11.79 -21.09
C PHE A 352 23.16 12.38 -20.65
N THR A 353 22.18 12.44 -21.56
CA THR A 353 20.86 13.01 -21.25
C THR A 353 20.05 12.18 -20.26
N THR A 354 20.14 10.85 -20.32
CA THR A 354 19.50 9.95 -19.33
C THR A 354 20.12 10.13 -17.95
N LEU A 355 21.45 10.09 -17.84
CA LEU A 355 22.16 10.27 -16.57
C LEU A 355 21.86 11.64 -15.96
N LEU A 356 21.89 12.70 -16.76
CA LEU A 356 21.62 14.05 -16.28
C LEU A 356 20.21 14.19 -15.70
N GLY A 357 19.19 13.65 -16.39
CA GLY A 357 17.81 13.65 -15.91
C GLY A 357 17.64 12.81 -14.64
N ALA A 358 18.21 11.61 -14.61
CA ALA A 358 18.13 10.72 -13.45
C ALA A 358 18.83 11.31 -12.22
N VAL A 359 20.06 11.81 -12.37
CA VAL A 359 20.82 12.42 -11.26
C VAL A 359 20.17 13.70 -10.79
N GLY A 360 19.69 14.55 -11.69
CA GLY A 360 19.02 15.80 -11.32
C GLY A 360 17.73 15.56 -10.53
N LYS A 361 16.86 14.68 -11.01
CA LYS A 361 15.59 14.35 -10.34
C LYS A 361 15.81 13.57 -9.05
N VAL A 362 16.57 12.47 -9.08
CA VAL A 362 16.78 11.63 -7.89
C VAL A 362 17.62 12.39 -6.85
N GLY A 363 18.66 13.10 -7.26
CA GLY A 363 19.48 13.90 -6.35
C GLY A 363 18.70 15.03 -5.68
N GLY A 364 17.91 15.79 -6.44
CA GLY A 364 17.15 16.94 -5.93
C GLY A 364 16.03 16.51 -4.98
N THR A 365 15.37 15.39 -5.30
CA THR A 365 14.32 14.82 -4.44
C THR A 365 14.87 14.22 -3.16
N VAL A 366 16.04 13.56 -3.20
CA VAL A 366 16.72 13.05 -2.01
C VAL A 366 17.16 14.20 -1.10
N LEU A 367 17.72 15.26 -1.67
CA LEU A 367 18.14 16.43 -0.90
C LEU A 367 16.94 17.10 -0.21
N ALA A 368 15.87 17.36 -0.95
CA ALA A 368 14.65 17.94 -0.37
C ALA A 368 13.97 17.01 0.64
N GLY A 369 13.95 15.70 0.39
CA GLY A 369 13.42 14.71 1.32
C GLY A 369 14.16 14.70 2.65
N ARG A 370 15.51 14.78 2.62
CA ARG A 370 16.35 14.88 3.82
C ARG A 370 16.05 16.16 4.61
N MET A 371 15.89 17.30 3.93
CA MET A 371 15.53 18.57 4.59
C MET A 371 14.14 18.52 5.25
N LEU A 372 13.24 17.66 4.77
CA LEU A 372 11.91 17.44 5.32
C LEU A 372 11.86 16.32 6.38
N GLY A 373 13.00 15.75 6.78
CA GLY A 373 13.07 14.66 7.76
C GLY A 373 12.65 13.28 7.23
N ILE A 374 12.53 13.11 5.91
CA ILE A 374 12.20 11.82 5.28
C ILE A 374 13.47 10.95 5.22
N SER A 375 13.32 9.64 5.45
CA SER A 375 14.46 8.73 5.41
C SER A 375 15.10 8.67 4.02
N ALA A 376 16.43 8.56 3.96
CA ALA A 376 17.21 8.50 2.72
C ALA A 376 16.65 7.51 1.68
N ARG A 377 16.20 6.35 2.16
CA ARG A 377 15.74 5.25 1.31
C ARG A 377 14.35 5.53 0.76
N GLU A 378 13.46 6.13 1.54
CA GLU A 378 12.14 6.57 1.07
C GLU A 378 12.29 7.73 0.07
N SER A 379 13.21 8.67 0.31
CA SER A 379 13.49 9.75 -0.65
C SER A 379 14.09 9.23 -1.96
N LEU A 380 14.88 8.15 -1.93
CA LEU A 380 15.37 7.48 -3.15
C LEU A 380 14.24 6.86 -3.96
N VAL A 381 13.30 6.15 -3.31
CA VAL A 381 12.10 5.60 -3.99
C VAL A 381 11.31 6.73 -4.64
N LEU A 382 11.09 7.81 -3.90
CA LEU A 382 10.40 9.01 -4.37
C LEU A 382 11.10 9.64 -5.58
N GLY A 383 12.44 9.71 -5.56
CA GLY A 383 13.23 10.23 -6.68
C GLY A 383 13.13 9.41 -7.95
N PHE A 384 13.19 8.08 -7.86
CA PHE A 384 13.01 7.21 -9.02
C PHE A 384 11.60 7.30 -9.59
N LEU A 385 10.59 7.38 -8.73
CA LEU A 385 9.20 7.62 -9.13
C LEU A 385 9.04 8.97 -9.85
N LEU A 386 9.68 10.03 -9.38
CA LEU A 386 9.61 11.36 -10.03
C LEU A 386 10.44 11.48 -11.32
N ASN A 387 11.23 10.46 -11.67
CA ASN A 387 11.94 10.38 -12.95
C ASN A 387 11.08 9.79 -14.09
N VAL A 388 9.81 9.49 -13.82
CA VAL A 388 8.86 9.01 -14.83
C VAL A 388 8.53 10.12 -15.82
N LYS A 389 8.78 9.85 -17.10
CA LYS A 389 8.55 10.75 -18.22
C LYS A 389 7.35 10.34 -19.06
N GLY A 390 6.82 11.25 -19.87
CA GLY A 390 5.58 10.99 -20.60
C GLY A 390 5.22 12.03 -21.66
N TYR A 391 3.91 12.25 -21.83
CA TYR A 391 3.38 12.92 -23.02
C TYR A 391 3.77 14.39 -23.16
N CYS A 392 3.83 15.14 -22.05
CA CYS A 392 4.23 16.56 -22.05
C CYS A 392 5.63 16.74 -22.67
N ASP A 393 6.55 15.83 -22.36
CA ASP A 393 7.92 15.82 -22.89
C ASP A 393 7.91 15.64 -24.40
N ILE A 394 7.05 14.74 -24.89
CA ILE A 394 6.90 14.44 -26.31
C ILE A 394 6.32 15.64 -27.05
N LEU A 395 5.35 16.34 -26.46
CA LEU A 395 4.85 17.60 -27.02
C LEU A 395 5.97 18.63 -27.17
N ALA A 396 6.73 18.86 -26.10
CA ALA A 396 7.83 19.81 -26.11
C ALA A 396 8.89 19.45 -27.17
N ILE A 397 9.25 18.17 -27.26
CA ILE A 397 10.18 17.66 -28.26
C ILE A 397 9.64 17.84 -29.69
N ASN A 398 8.37 17.50 -29.97
CA ASN A 398 7.80 17.66 -31.31
C ASN A 398 7.69 19.13 -31.71
N PHE A 399 7.23 19.98 -30.79
CA PHE A 399 7.14 21.42 -31.01
C PHE A 399 8.52 22.01 -31.33
N SER A 400 9.56 21.61 -30.60
CA SER A 400 10.93 22.06 -30.85
C SER A 400 11.46 21.71 -32.24
N ASN A 401 11.05 20.54 -32.77
CA ASN A 401 11.47 20.11 -34.11
C ASN A 401 10.69 20.85 -35.20
N GLN A 402 9.39 21.08 -35.01
CA GLN A 402 8.57 21.91 -35.92
C GLN A 402 9.06 23.36 -35.96
N ALA A 403 9.47 23.91 -34.83
CA ALA A 403 10.08 25.24 -34.74
C ALA A 403 11.53 25.30 -35.29
N GLY A 404 12.12 24.17 -35.68
CA GLY A 404 13.47 24.11 -36.25
C GLY A 404 14.60 24.47 -35.26
N ILE A 405 14.40 24.20 -33.97
CA ILE A 405 15.35 24.57 -32.89
C ILE A 405 16.47 23.53 -32.75
N TRP A 406 16.13 22.24 -32.70
CA TRP A 406 17.10 21.16 -32.48
C TRP A 406 17.29 20.18 -33.65
N GLY A 407 16.32 20.10 -34.57
CA GLY A 407 16.32 19.13 -35.67
C GLY A 407 15.95 17.69 -35.27
N GLN A 408 15.76 16.83 -36.27
CA GLN A 408 15.24 15.46 -36.10
C GLN A 408 16.14 14.58 -35.23
N THR A 409 17.46 14.76 -35.24
CA THR A 409 18.37 13.88 -34.51
C THR A 409 18.25 14.07 -33.00
N ALA A 410 18.11 15.32 -32.56
CA ALA A 410 17.86 15.65 -31.16
C ALA A 410 16.50 15.13 -30.68
N GLN A 411 15.49 15.18 -31.55
CA GLN A 411 14.17 14.61 -31.26
C GLN A 411 14.30 13.12 -30.88
N VAL A 412 15.04 12.34 -31.67
CA VAL A 412 15.24 10.91 -31.40
C VAL A 412 16.03 10.67 -30.11
N VAL A 413 17.11 11.43 -29.88
CA VAL A 413 17.93 11.31 -28.66
C VAL A 413 17.09 11.59 -27.41
N LEU A 414 16.32 12.69 -27.41
CA LEU A 414 15.51 13.09 -26.27
C LEU A 414 14.34 12.14 -26.04
N LEU A 415 13.63 11.71 -27.09
CA LEU A 415 12.56 10.70 -26.97
C LEU A 415 13.09 9.38 -26.40
N LEU A 416 14.23 8.89 -26.91
CA LEU A 416 14.84 7.65 -26.42
C LEU A 416 15.29 7.80 -24.97
N SER A 417 15.93 8.93 -24.62
CA SER A 417 16.33 9.20 -23.23
C SER A 417 15.13 9.21 -22.28
N SER A 418 13.99 9.73 -22.75
CA SER A 418 12.79 9.84 -21.93
C SER A 418 12.13 8.48 -21.71
N ILE A 419 12.11 7.64 -22.73
CA ILE A 419 11.64 6.26 -22.63
C ILE A 419 12.54 5.48 -21.67
N LEU A 420 13.87 5.58 -21.78
CA LEU A 420 14.81 4.90 -20.87
C LEU A 420 14.64 5.29 -19.40
N ASN A 421 14.44 6.58 -19.11
CA ASN A 421 14.18 7.04 -17.74
C ASN A 421 12.90 6.42 -17.14
N THR A 422 11.83 6.34 -17.94
CA THR A 422 10.57 5.69 -17.52
C THR A 422 10.75 4.18 -17.32
N PHE A 423 11.52 3.52 -18.18
CA PHE A 423 11.84 2.08 -18.05
C PHE A 423 12.66 1.79 -16.79
N MET A 424 13.56 2.69 -16.38
CA MET A 424 14.33 2.55 -15.14
C MET A 424 13.49 2.80 -13.89
N ALA A 425 12.55 3.76 -13.92
CA ALA A 425 11.81 4.23 -12.74
C ALA A 425 11.04 3.11 -12.02
N GLY A 426 10.25 2.31 -12.76
CA GLY A 426 9.40 1.26 -12.19
C GLY A 426 10.19 0.15 -11.49
N PRO A 427 11.12 -0.54 -12.17
CA PRO A 427 11.96 -1.59 -11.57
C PRO A 427 12.83 -1.09 -10.42
N ALA A 428 13.42 0.11 -10.53
CA ALA A 428 14.24 0.68 -9.47
C ALA A 428 13.42 0.93 -8.19
N ALA A 429 12.25 1.56 -8.32
CA ALA A 429 11.33 1.76 -7.20
C ALA A 429 10.88 0.42 -6.59
N ALA A 430 10.51 -0.56 -7.42
CA ALA A 430 10.10 -1.89 -6.98
C ALA A 430 11.21 -2.64 -6.23
N ALA A 431 12.46 -2.58 -6.71
CA ALA A 431 13.61 -3.24 -6.10
C ALA A 431 13.89 -2.68 -4.69
N ILE A 432 13.89 -1.35 -4.54
CA ILE A 432 14.15 -0.70 -3.26
C ILE A 432 13.01 -0.99 -2.27
N VAL A 433 11.75 -0.92 -2.70
CA VAL A 433 10.59 -1.25 -1.84
C VAL A 433 10.63 -2.72 -1.40
N ARG A 434 10.96 -3.65 -2.30
CA ARG A 434 11.12 -5.07 -1.95
C ARG A 434 12.27 -5.28 -0.96
N GLN A 435 13.38 -4.57 -1.13
CA GLN A 435 14.50 -4.63 -0.20
C GLN A 435 14.11 -4.08 1.18
N GLN A 436 13.33 -2.99 1.25
CA GLN A 436 12.81 -2.46 2.51
C GLN A 436 11.88 -3.45 3.21
N ARG A 437 10.92 -4.04 2.48
CA ARG A 437 10.03 -5.08 3.03
C ARG A 437 10.84 -6.25 3.58
N ARG A 438 11.86 -6.72 2.86
CA ARG A 438 12.77 -7.79 3.31
C ARG A 438 13.59 -7.40 4.54
N ALA A 439 14.14 -6.18 4.59
CA ALA A 439 14.91 -5.70 5.74
C ALA A 439 14.04 -5.51 6.99
N SER A 440 12.76 -5.17 6.82
CA SER A 440 11.80 -5.08 7.92
C SER A 440 11.38 -6.45 8.46
N ARG A 441 11.34 -7.49 7.60
CA ARG A 441 11.06 -8.88 8.04
C ARG A 441 12.10 -9.43 9.01
N TYR A 442 13.34 -8.95 8.95
CA TYR A 442 14.44 -9.36 9.85
C TYR A 442 14.45 -8.64 11.20
N ARG A 443 13.48 -7.75 11.46
CA ARG A 443 13.34 -7.08 12.74
C ARG A 443 11.96 -7.37 13.32
N SER A 444 11.66 -8.66 13.46
CA SER A 444 10.59 -9.09 14.37
C SER A 444 10.90 -8.51 15.75
N ARG A 445 9.93 -7.86 16.37
CA ARG A 445 10.08 -7.30 17.72
C ARG A 445 9.10 -8.03 18.60
N CYS A 446 9.64 -8.88 19.46
CA CYS A 446 8.95 -9.37 20.63
C CYS A 446 8.56 -8.16 21.49
N LEU A 447 7.40 -8.22 22.17
CA LEU A 447 6.91 -7.11 22.98
C LEU A 447 7.84 -6.86 24.17
N GLN A 448 8.52 -7.89 24.68
CA GLN A 448 9.54 -7.77 25.73
C GLN A 448 10.72 -6.85 25.34
N ASP A 449 11.09 -6.80 24.05
CA ASP A 449 12.20 -5.97 23.56
C ASP A 449 11.78 -4.51 23.32
N LEU A 450 10.47 -4.25 23.35
CA LEU A 450 9.89 -2.96 23.04
C LEU A 450 9.76 -2.13 24.32
N LYS A 451 10.64 -1.12 24.48
CA LYS A 451 10.52 -0.16 25.58
C LYS A 451 9.12 0.48 25.59
N VAL A 452 8.62 0.78 26.79
CA VAL A 452 7.29 1.39 27.01
C VAL A 452 7.16 2.74 26.27
N ASP A 453 8.26 3.47 26.14
CA ASP A 453 8.33 4.78 25.45
C ASP A 453 8.43 4.71 23.92
N HIS A 454 8.50 3.52 23.32
CA HIS A 454 8.46 3.36 21.87
C HIS A 454 7.04 3.18 21.34
N GLU A 455 6.79 3.67 20.12
CA GLU A 455 5.51 3.53 19.42
C GLU A 455 5.10 2.05 19.33
N LEU A 456 3.92 1.71 19.84
CA LEU A 456 3.34 0.37 19.68
C LEU A 456 2.39 0.38 18.47
N ARG A 457 2.59 -0.60 17.58
CA ARG A 457 1.73 -0.82 16.42
C ARG A 457 0.95 -2.10 16.61
N VAL A 458 -0.36 -1.99 16.74
CA VAL A 458 -1.27 -3.10 16.99
C VAL A 458 -2.14 -3.31 15.75
N LEU A 459 -2.14 -4.54 15.22
CA LEU A 459 -3.07 -4.96 14.18
C LEU A 459 -4.14 -5.84 14.81
N VAL A 460 -5.39 -5.40 14.74
CA VAL A 460 -6.51 -6.16 15.27
C VAL A 460 -7.35 -6.75 14.15
N CYS A 461 -7.61 -8.04 14.22
CA CYS A 461 -8.43 -8.73 13.24
C CYS A 461 -9.87 -8.83 13.74
N VAL A 462 -10.84 -8.61 12.85
CA VAL A 462 -12.26 -8.81 13.14
C VAL A 462 -12.93 -9.58 12.02
N HIS A 463 -13.92 -10.41 12.36
CA HIS A 463 -14.74 -11.13 11.39
C HIS A 463 -16.12 -10.50 11.15
N GLY A 464 -16.50 -9.50 11.95
CA GLY A 464 -17.78 -8.82 11.88
C GLY A 464 -17.86 -7.68 12.89
N ALA A 465 -18.99 -6.97 12.92
CA ALA A 465 -19.13 -5.74 13.70
C ALA A 465 -19.16 -5.96 15.23
N GLY A 466 -19.59 -7.14 15.69
CA GLY A 466 -19.78 -7.43 17.12
C GLY A 466 -18.51 -7.29 17.96
N GLY A 467 -17.38 -7.79 17.45
CA GLY A 467 -16.10 -7.75 18.17
C GLY A 467 -15.29 -6.46 17.97
N VAL A 468 -15.76 -5.48 17.19
CA VAL A 468 -14.97 -4.27 16.88
C VAL A 468 -14.66 -3.46 18.14
N HIS A 469 -15.66 -3.27 19.00
CA HIS A 469 -15.53 -2.40 20.16
C HIS A 469 -14.55 -2.95 21.19
N THR A 470 -14.67 -4.23 21.58
CA THR A 470 -13.80 -4.88 22.56
C THR A 470 -12.36 -4.97 22.09
N MET A 471 -12.17 -5.32 20.82
CA MET A 471 -10.88 -5.37 20.15
C MET A 471 -10.16 -4.00 20.13
N LEU A 472 -10.87 -2.95 19.76
CA LEU A 472 -10.31 -1.60 19.72
C LEU A 472 -10.10 -1.02 21.12
N THR A 473 -10.98 -1.32 22.08
CA THR A 473 -10.83 -0.92 23.48
C THR A 473 -9.58 -1.57 24.09
N LEU A 474 -9.34 -2.86 23.85
CA LEU A 474 -8.11 -3.52 24.30
C LEU A 474 -6.87 -2.90 23.67
N ALA A 475 -6.92 -2.58 22.38
CA ALA A 475 -5.84 -1.87 21.71
C ALA A 475 -5.62 -0.48 22.31
N GLU A 476 -6.69 0.27 22.62
CA GLU A 476 -6.63 1.57 23.28
C GLU A 476 -5.98 1.50 24.66
N LEU A 477 -6.37 0.53 25.48
CA LEU A 477 -5.79 0.34 26.81
C LEU A 477 -4.28 0.03 26.77
N SER A 478 -3.79 -0.51 25.65
CA SER A 478 -2.35 -0.73 25.41
C SER A 478 -1.55 0.54 25.11
N LYS A 479 -2.22 1.71 25.12
CA LYS A 479 -1.58 3.03 25.04
C LYS A 479 -0.73 3.26 26.30
N GLY A 480 0.55 2.99 26.16
CA GLY A 480 1.57 3.36 27.14
C GLY A 480 1.84 4.87 27.16
N THR A 481 3.05 5.25 27.59
CA THR A 481 3.56 6.63 27.52
C THR A 481 3.79 7.13 26.09
N ALA A 482 3.95 6.21 25.14
CA ALA A 482 4.26 6.45 23.74
C ALA A 482 3.01 6.54 22.84
N PRO A 483 3.12 7.12 21.62
CA PRO A 483 2.05 7.07 20.64
C PRO A 483 1.69 5.64 20.25
N LEU A 484 0.39 5.36 20.16
CA LEU A 484 -0.19 4.09 19.74
C LEU A 484 -0.73 4.23 18.31
N ALA A 485 -0.41 3.28 17.42
CA ALA A 485 -1.01 3.19 16.10
C ALA A 485 -1.83 1.89 15.97
N VAL A 486 -3.14 2.05 15.75
CA VAL A 486 -4.08 0.91 15.67
C VAL A 486 -4.54 0.72 14.23
N TYR A 487 -4.38 -0.51 13.76
CA TYR A 487 -4.83 -0.97 12.45
C TYR A 487 -5.92 -2.02 12.67
N LEU A 488 -7.03 -1.91 11.95
CA LEU A 488 -8.10 -2.90 11.99
C LEU A 488 -8.19 -3.62 10.65
N LEU A 489 -8.03 -4.94 10.66
CA LEU A 489 -8.18 -5.80 9.49
C LEU A 489 -9.50 -6.58 9.57
N HIS A 490 -10.45 -6.20 8.72
CA HIS A 490 -11.70 -6.92 8.55
C HIS A 490 -11.50 -8.12 7.62
N LEU A 491 -11.62 -9.34 8.16
CA LEU A 491 -11.43 -10.61 7.48
C LEU A 491 -12.78 -11.18 7.01
N VAL A 492 -13.05 -11.05 5.71
CA VAL A 492 -14.30 -11.48 5.07
C VAL A 492 -14.09 -12.79 4.30
N GLU A 493 -14.89 -13.81 4.62
CA GLU A 493 -14.79 -15.13 4.02
C GLU A 493 -15.44 -15.24 2.64
N LEU A 494 -14.64 -15.67 1.67
CA LEU A 494 -15.07 -16.04 0.33
C LEU A 494 -15.50 -17.53 0.29
N MET A 495 -16.80 -17.79 0.17
CA MET A 495 -17.38 -19.15 0.18
C MET A 495 -17.12 -19.90 -1.15
N ALA A 496 -16.64 -21.14 -1.06
CA ALA A 496 -16.17 -21.94 -2.21
C ALA A 496 -17.25 -22.34 -3.24
N ALA A 497 -18.53 -22.37 -2.87
CA ALA A 497 -19.63 -22.57 -3.82
C ALA A 497 -19.72 -21.45 -4.88
N ARG A 498 -19.01 -20.34 -4.66
CA ARG A 498 -18.88 -19.18 -5.56
C ARG A 498 -17.51 -19.08 -6.22
N LYS A 499 -16.76 -20.18 -6.34
CA LYS A 499 -15.44 -20.23 -7.04
C LYS A 499 -15.48 -19.72 -8.49
N TYR A 500 -16.64 -19.71 -9.13
CA TYR A 500 -16.83 -19.27 -10.51
C TYR A 500 -17.38 -17.84 -10.63
N ALA A 501 -17.82 -17.24 -9.51
CA ALA A 501 -18.45 -15.92 -9.55
C ALA A 501 -17.42 -14.80 -9.77
N ILE A 502 -16.17 -14.95 -9.34
CA ILE A 502 -15.17 -13.88 -9.53
C ILE A 502 -14.85 -13.63 -11.01
N THR A 503 -14.98 -14.66 -11.86
CA THR A 503 -14.79 -14.52 -13.31
C THR A 503 -16.07 -14.16 -14.07
N HIS A 504 -17.25 -14.23 -13.44
CA HIS A 504 -18.56 -13.90 -14.01
C HIS A 504 -19.29 -12.75 -13.30
N LEU A 505 -18.59 -11.96 -12.47
CA LEU A 505 -19.09 -10.81 -11.69
C LEU A 505 -19.65 -9.62 -12.51
N TYR A 506 -19.96 -9.81 -13.80
CA TYR A 506 -20.60 -8.79 -14.64
C TYR A 506 -22.03 -9.12 -15.07
N HIS A 507 -22.55 -10.32 -14.80
CA HIS A 507 -23.93 -10.65 -15.14
C HIS A 507 -24.57 -11.56 -14.09
N ASP A 508 -25.58 -11.00 -13.41
CA ASP A 508 -26.64 -11.67 -12.64
C ASP A 508 -26.29 -12.34 -11.30
N ALA A 509 -26.52 -11.62 -10.19
CA ALA A 509 -26.90 -12.17 -8.89
C ALA A 509 -27.44 -11.06 -7.94
N ASP A 510 -28.66 -10.57 -8.20
CA ASP A 510 -29.23 -9.37 -7.53
C ASP A 510 -29.65 -9.55 -6.04
N ASP A 511 -29.67 -10.75 -5.46
CA ASP A 511 -30.15 -10.95 -4.08
C ASP A 511 -29.04 -11.19 -3.03
N ASP A 512 -27.88 -11.69 -3.43
CA ASP A 512 -26.82 -12.15 -2.51
C ASP A 512 -25.62 -11.18 -2.37
N GLU A 513 -25.58 -10.13 -3.21
CA GLU A 513 -24.57 -9.07 -3.21
C GLU A 513 -24.73 -8.12 -2.00
N TRP A 514 -25.89 -8.14 -1.34
CA TRP A 514 -26.25 -7.24 -0.24
C TRP A 514 -25.71 -7.65 1.14
N GLY A 515 -25.37 -8.93 1.35
CA GLY A 515 -24.91 -9.43 2.66
C GLY A 515 -23.52 -8.90 3.03
N TYR A 516 -22.54 -9.06 2.13
CA TYR A 516 -21.16 -8.64 2.36
C TYR A 516 -21.00 -7.12 2.41
N ALA A 517 -21.68 -6.40 1.50
CA ALA A 517 -21.64 -4.94 1.49
C ALA A 517 -22.19 -4.37 2.81
N ARG A 518 -23.30 -4.92 3.31
CA ARG A 518 -23.89 -4.53 4.59
C ARG A 518 -22.99 -4.83 5.78
N GLU A 519 -22.34 -6.00 5.81
CA GLU A 519 -21.40 -6.36 6.89
C GLU A 519 -20.16 -5.45 6.89
N ILE A 520 -19.60 -5.14 5.71
CA ILE A 520 -18.49 -4.18 5.56
C ILE A 520 -18.91 -2.78 6.03
N GLU A 521 -20.10 -2.32 5.65
CA GLU A 521 -20.65 -1.03 6.09
C GLU A 521 -20.87 -0.99 7.61
N GLN A 522 -21.37 -2.07 8.21
CA GLN A 522 -21.56 -2.16 9.66
C GLN A 522 -20.24 -2.09 10.43
N VAL A 523 -19.20 -2.80 9.95
CA VAL A 523 -17.86 -2.72 10.56
C VAL A 523 -17.29 -1.31 10.40
N ALA A 524 -17.39 -0.71 9.21
CA ALA A 524 -16.92 0.65 8.98
C ALA A 524 -17.66 1.68 9.86
N ALA A 525 -18.98 1.52 10.04
CA ALA A 525 -19.76 2.35 10.95
C ALA A 525 -19.30 2.20 12.40
N ALA A 526 -19.09 0.96 12.88
CA ALA A 526 -18.61 0.69 14.23
C ALA A 526 -17.21 1.30 14.48
N VAL A 527 -16.30 1.19 13.50
CA VAL A 527 -14.97 1.81 13.58
C VAL A 527 -15.07 3.33 13.63
N ASN A 528 -15.91 3.94 12.80
CA ASN A 528 -16.10 5.39 12.79
C ASN A 528 -16.67 5.90 14.12
N THR A 529 -17.65 5.20 14.69
CA THR A 529 -18.22 5.52 16.01
C THR A 529 -17.14 5.46 17.08
N PHE A 530 -16.37 4.37 17.14
CA PHE A 530 -15.26 4.25 18.09
C PHE A 530 -14.20 5.35 17.91
N THR A 531 -13.81 5.63 16.66
CA THR A 531 -12.82 6.66 16.33
C THR A 531 -13.27 8.05 16.79
N TYR A 532 -14.57 8.33 16.70
CA TYR A 532 -15.17 9.58 17.17
C TYR A 532 -15.21 9.65 18.70
N ASP A 533 -15.62 8.56 19.36
CA ASP A 533 -15.80 8.51 20.81
C ASP A 533 -14.46 8.48 21.57
N ALA A 534 -13.51 7.66 21.13
CA ALA A 534 -12.19 7.52 21.75
C ALA A 534 -11.18 8.58 21.28
N GLY A 535 -11.49 9.33 20.21
CA GLY A 535 -10.58 10.32 19.62
C GLY A 535 -9.27 9.73 19.08
N MET A 536 -9.22 8.42 18.86
CA MET A 536 -8.04 7.68 18.39
C MET A 536 -8.22 7.29 16.91
N PRO A 537 -7.35 7.74 15.99
CA PRO A 537 -7.47 7.40 14.58
C PRO A 537 -7.17 5.93 14.33
N VAL A 538 -8.18 5.17 13.89
CA VAL A 538 -8.04 3.76 13.49
C VAL A 538 -7.92 3.64 11.97
N ARG A 539 -6.88 2.94 11.49
CA ARG A 539 -6.73 2.66 10.05
C ARG A 539 -7.38 1.32 9.70
N GLN A 540 -8.55 1.37 9.08
CA GLN A 540 -9.27 0.19 8.62
C GLN A 540 -8.73 -0.35 7.28
N MET A 541 -8.63 -1.67 7.19
CA MET A 541 -8.34 -2.45 5.98
C MET A 541 -9.35 -3.59 5.88
N THR A 542 -9.71 -4.01 4.67
CA THR A 542 -10.61 -5.15 4.43
C THR A 542 -9.91 -6.16 3.53
N ALA A 543 -9.87 -7.42 3.95
CA ALA A 543 -9.36 -8.53 3.15
C ALA A 543 -10.50 -9.53 2.88
N ILE A 544 -10.72 -9.83 1.60
CA ILE A 544 -11.72 -10.78 1.14
C ILE A 544 -10.98 -11.97 0.55
N SER A 545 -11.03 -13.12 1.22
CA SER A 545 -10.35 -14.31 0.74
C SER A 545 -10.95 -15.59 1.29
N SER A 546 -10.53 -16.73 0.74
CA SER A 546 -10.93 -18.03 1.29
C SER A 546 -10.23 -18.27 2.63
N LEU A 547 -10.87 -18.97 3.56
CA LEU A 547 -10.26 -19.30 4.87
C LEU A 547 -8.85 -19.90 4.75
N GLY A 548 -8.60 -20.69 3.71
CA GLY A 548 -7.29 -21.32 3.45
C GLY A 548 -6.17 -20.35 3.08
N SER A 549 -6.50 -19.13 2.67
CA SER A 549 -5.54 -18.09 2.28
C SER A 549 -5.54 -16.87 3.22
N MET A 550 -6.49 -16.77 4.14
CA MET A 550 -6.63 -15.62 5.05
C MET A 550 -5.41 -15.37 5.92
N ASP A 551 -4.64 -16.39 6.28
CA ASP A 551 -3.39 -16.22 7.03
C ASP A 551 -2.35 -15.41 6.24
N ALA A 552 -2.36 -15.52 4.90
CA ALA A 552 -1.52 -14.70 4.05
C ALA A 552 -1.96 -13.24 4.06
N ASP A 553 -3.26 -12.96 4.17
CA ASP A 553 -3.78 -11.59 4.26
C ASP A 553 -3.44 -10.95 5.61
N VAL A 554 -3.58 -11.69 6.71
CA VAL A 554 -3.13 -11.23 8.03
C VAL A 554 -1.64 -10.93 8.00
N ARG A 555 -0.82 -11.84 7.45
CA ARG A 555 0.63 -11.61 7.29
C ARG A 555 0.94 -10.38 6.44
N ASN A 556 0.24 -10.18 5.33
CA ASN A 556 0.41 -8.98 4.49
C ASN A 556 0.01 -7.72 5.27
N GLY A 557 -1.07 -7.78 6.05
CA GLY A 557 -1.51 -6.70 6.93
C GLY A 557 -0.47 -6.35 7.99
N VAL A 558 0.20 -7.36 8.58
CA VAL A 558 1.33 -7.16 9.50
C VAL A 558 2.51 -6.50 8.80
N GLU A 559 2.85 -6.94 7.59
CA GLU A 559 3.96 -6.35 6.81
C GLU A 559 3.69 -4.90 6.41
N ASP A 560 2.46 -4.60 6.00
CA ASP A 560 2.07 -3.26 5.55
C ASP A 560 1.91 -2.28 6.73
N SER A 561 1.44 -2.75 7.90
CA SER A 561 1.34 -1.95 9.14
C SER A 561 2.64 -1.88 9.95
N ARG A 562 3.53 -2.86 9.76
CA ARG A 562 4.68 -3.15 10.64
C ARG A 562 4.25 -3.35 12.09
N ALA A 563 3.13 -4.05 12.29
CA ALA A 563 2.61 -4.36 13.62
C ALA A 563 3.60 -5.22 14.41
N SER A 564 3.77 -4.90 15.69
CA SER A 564 4.55 -5.71 16.64
C SER A 564 3.65 -6.65 17.45
N LEU A 565 2.36 -6.34 17.52
CA LEU A 565 1.33 -7.15 18.15
C LEU A 565 0.16 -7.35 17.20
N VAL A 566 -0.29 -8.59 17.06
CA VAL A 566 -1.53 -8.94 16.35
C VAL A 566 -2.53 -9.50 17.34
N ILE A 567 -3.76 -9.00 17.35
CA ILE A 567 -4.84 -9.55 18.18
C ILE A 567 -5.89 -10.16 17.26
N VAL A 568 -6.19 -11.44 17.47
CA VAL A 568 -7.21 -12.18 16.73
C VAL A 568 -8.32 -12.68 17.66
N PRO A 569 -9.58 -12.74 17.19
CA PRO A 569 -10.68 -13.26 17.98
C PRO A 569 -10.56 -14.77 18.15
N PHE A 570 -10.96 -15.26 19.32
CA PHE A 570 -11.16 -16.67 19.53
C PHE A 570 -12.24 -17.24 18.60
N HIS A 571 -12.11 -18.49 18.19
CA HIS A 571 -13.00 -19.09 17.20
C HIS A 571 -14.43 -19.34 17.72
N LYS A 572 -14.60 -19.40 19.05
CA LYS A 572 -15.91 -19.49 19.72
C LYS A 572 -16.35 -18.09 20.18
N GLU A 573 -17.63 -17.79 19.99
CA GLU A 573 -18.27 -16.54 20.46
C GLU A 573 -19.14 -16.86 21.69
N GLN A 574 -19.20 -15.93 22.65
CA GLN A 574 -20.05 -16.10 23.83
C GLN A 574 -21.53 -15.90 23.47
N ARG A 575 -22.38 -16.85 23.88
CA ARG A 575 -23.83 -16.74 23.76
C ARG A 575 -24.43 -16.04 24.99
N TYR A 576 -25.69 -15.62 24.90
CA TYR A 576 -26.42 -14.97 26.00
C TYR A 576 -26.47 -15.77 27.32
N ASP A 577 -26.31 -17.10 27.26
CA ASP A 577 -26.28 -18.01 28.41
C ASP A 577 -24.88 -18.12 29.04
N GLY A 578 -23.90 -17.40 28.52
CA GLY A 578 -22.52 -17.39 28.99
C GLY A 578 -21.64 -18.49 28.39
N ARG A 579 -22.21 -19.45 27.66
CA ARG A 579 -21.46 -20.56 27.03
C ARG A 579 -20.79 -20.13 25.72
N MET A 580 -19.66 -20.77 25.40
CA MET A 580 -18.88 -20.48 24.20
C MET A 580 -19.30 -21.38 23.04
N VAL A 581 -19.73 -20.81 21.91
CA VAL A 581 -20.21 -21.58 20.74
C VAL A 581 -19.37 -21.28 19.50
N CYS A 582 -18.93 -22.35 18.81
CA CYS A 582 -18.28 -22.23 17.52
C CYS A 582 -19.33 -22.05 16.41
N ARG A 583 -19.33 -20.89 15.74
CA ARG A 583 -20.22 -20.65 14.57
C ARG A 583 -19.63 -21.17 13.26
N ARG A 584 -18.29 -21.15 13.12
CA ARG A 584 -17.56 -21.54 11.92
C ARG A 584 -16.27 -22.27 12.29
N GLU A 585 -16.23 -23.58 12.06
CA GLU A 585 -15.09 -24.43 12.42
C GLU A 585 -13.78 -24.00 11.74
N GLY A 586 -13.86 -23.44 10.53
CA GLY A 586 -12.70 -23.00 9.78
C GLY A 586 -11.89 -21.88 10.44
N ARG A 587 -12.46 -21.12 11.40
CA ARG A 587 -11.74 -20.08 12.15
C ARG A 587 -10.68 -20.65 13.09
N ARG A 588 -10.91 -21.83 13.66
CA ARG A 588 -9.93 -22.53 14.51
C ARG A 588 -8.64 -22.82 13.73
N GLN A 589 -8.78 -23.39 12.53
CA GLN A 589 -7.65 -23.68 11.64
C GLN A 589 -6.92 -22.40 11.18
N LEU A 590 -7.66 -21.30 11.00
CA LEU A 590 -7.08 -20.00 10.69
C LEU A 590 -6.22 -19.49 11.85
N ASN A 591 -6.74 -19.48 13.09
CA ASN A 591 -5.99 -19.06 14.27
C ASN A 591 -4.69 -19.85 14.44
N GLN A 592 -4.73 -21.17 14.24
CA GLN A 592 -3.54 -22.03 14.27
C GLN A 592 -2.51 -21.66 13.19
N ARG A 593 -2.95 -21.39 11.95
CA ARG A 593 -2.04 -20.94 10.88
C ARG A 593 -1.43 -19.57 11.16
N ILE A 594 -2.20 -18.66 11.75
CA ILE A 594 -1.75 -17.32 12.16
C ILE A 594 -0.66 -17.44 13.22
N LEU A 595 -0.91 -18.20 14.29
CA LEU A 595 0.03 -18.47 15.38
C LEU A 595 1.35 -19.10 14.89
N GLN A 596 1.31 -19.93 13.85
CA GLN A 596 2.50 -20.61 13.31
C GLN A 596 3.31 -19.77 12.31
N ARG A 597 2.69 -18.82 11.60
CA ARG A 597 3.29 -18.18 10.41
C ARG A 597 3.60 -16.70 10.57
N LEU A 598 3.09 -16.04 11.62
CA LEU A 598 3.29 -14.61 11.79
C LEU A 598 4.66 -14.28 12.39
N PRO A 599 5.33 -13.22 11.89
CA PRO A 599 6.65 -12.78 12.35
C PRO A 599 6.59 -11.79 13.53
N CYS A 600 5.62 -11.92 14.44
CA CYS A 600 5.41 -11.00 15.57
C CYS A 600 4.62 -11.67 16.69
N THR A 601 4.50 -11.03 17.85
CA THR A 601 3.67 -11.52 18.95
C THR A 601 2.21 -11.58 18.51
N VAL A 602 1.55 -12.71 18.81
CA VAL A 602 0.15 -12.95 18.46
C VAL A 602 -0.66 -13.16 19.74
N GLY A 603 -1.74 -12.41 19.89
CA GLY A 603 -2.72 -12.53 20.94
C GLY A 603 -4.03 -13.14 20.44
N VAL A 604 -4.53 -14.17 21.11
CA VAL A 604 -5.88 -14.71 20.89
C VAL A 604 -6.77 -14.19 22.02
N LEU A 605 -7.79 -13.40 21.68
CA LEU A 605 -8.72 -12.83 22.64
C LEU A 605 -9.98 -13.69 22.75
N VAL A 606 -10.21 -14.24 23.94
CA VAL A 606 -11.46 -14.88 24.35
C VAL A 606 -12.35 -13.80 24.97
N GLU A 607 -13.33 -13.36 24.19
CA GLU A 607 -14.27 -12.32 24.58
C GLU A 607 -15.38 -12.89 25.46
N ARG A 608 -15.53 -12.33 26.67
CA ARG A 608 -16.65 -12.62 27.57
C ARG A 608 -17.36 -11.34 27.97
N ARG A 609 -16.72 -10.55 28.84
CA ARG A 609 -17.15 -9.20 29.21
C ARG A 609 -15.94 -8.36 29.58
N LEU A 610 -15.38 -7.63 28.62
CA LEU A 610 -14.46 -6.53 28.92
C LEU A 610 -15.33 -5.32 29.29
N LEU A 611 -15.06 -4.72 30.46
CA LEU A 611 -15.89 -3.70 31.12
C LEU A 611 -16.28 -2.51 30.23
N GLY A 612 -17.53 -2.04 30.41
CA GLY A 612 -17.79 -0.62 30.68
C GLY A 612 -17.76 0.35 29.50
N GLY A 613 -18.59 0.14 28.49
CA GLY A 613 -18.94 1.13 27.46
C GLY A 613 -20.42 1.01 27.10
N GLY A 614 -21.28 1.59 27.94
CA GLY A 614 -22.73 1.53 27.77
C GLY A 614 -23.22 2.25 26.51
N GLY A 615 -23.56 1.47 25.47
CA GLY A 615 -24.73 1.77 24.64
C GLY A 615 -25.98 1.34 25.40
N GLY A 616 -26.37 2.11 26.42
CA GLY A 616 -27.50 1.77 27.29
C GLY A 616 -27.35 2.40 28.66
N ARG A 617 -27.80 3.64 28.79
CA ARG A 617 -27.99 4.34 30.07
C ARG A 617 -29.29 3.81 30.69
N ASP A 618 -29.30 2.55 31.11
CA ASP A 618 -30.41 1.99 31.89
C ASP A 618 -30.07 2.06 33.37
N VAL A 619 -30.70 3.07 34.00
CA VAL A 619 -31.15 3.16 35.39
C VAL A 619 -30.38 2.29 36.40
N VAL A 620 -29.33 2.85 36.99
CA VAL A 620 -28.98 2.56 38.37
C VAL A 620 -29.11 3.88 39.13
N GLU A 621 -29.94 3.83 40.16
CA GLU A 621 -30.34 4.93 41.02
C GLU A 621 -29.13 5.72 41.55
N GLU A 622 -29.30 7.03 41.65
CA GLU A 622 -28.37 7.96 42.25
C GLU A 622 -28.11 7.57 43.72
N GLY A 623 -26.97 6.92 43.96
CA GLY A 623 -26.35 6.76 45.27
C GLY A 623 -25.01 7.49 45.27
N GLU A 624 -24.86 8.44 46.18
CA GLU A 624 -23.65 9.25 46.38
C GLU A 624 -22.40 8.35 46.60
N GLY A 625 -21.34 8.63 45.83
CA GLY A 625 -20.01 8.01 46.00
C GLY A 625 -19.53 7.18 44.81
N ALA A 626 -19.33 7.79 43.64
CA ALA A 626 -18.66 7.13 42.53
C ALA A 626 -17.15 7.06 42.80
N GLU A 627 -16.69 6.02 43.51
CA GLU A 627 -15.30 5.62 43.45
C GLU A 627 -14.95 5.25 42.00
N ASP A 628 -13.83 5.79 41.51
CA ASP A 628 -13.33 5.60 40.15
C ASP A 628 -12.98 4.10 39.95
N VAL A 629 -13.90 3.31 39.38
CA VAL A 629 -13.76 1.85 39.26
C VAL A 629 -12.64 1.54 38.27
N LYS A 630 -11.47 1.17 38.78
CA LYS A 630 -10.31 0.74 37.97
C LYS A 630 -10.53 -0.67 37.41
N ASN A 631 -10.22 -0.85 36.13
CA ASN A 631 -10.19 -2.17 35.49
C ASN A 631 -9.04 -3.00 36.10
N GLN A 632 -9.38 -4.07 36.81
CA GLN A 632 -8.39 -4.98 37.39
C GLN A 632 -7.95 -6.02 36.35
N VAL A 633 -6.66 -6.01 36.03
CA VAL A 633 -6.02 -6.92 35.07
C VAL A 633 -5.03 -7.81 35.81
N VAL A 634 -5.03 -9.10 35.51
CA VAL A 634 -4.06 -10.05 36.07
C VAL A 634 -3.19 -10.64 34.97
N ALA A 635 -1.87 -10.65 35.20
CA ALA A 635 -0.91 -11.35 34.36
C ALA A 635 -0.43 -12.60 35.10
N VAL A 636 -0.58 -13.77 34.48
CA VAL A 636 -0.12 -15.04 35.04
C VAL A 636 1.25 -15.38 34.46
N PHE A 637 2.21 -15.71 35.32
CA PHE A 637 3.56 -16.10 34.94
C PHE A 637 3.93 -17.44 35.56
N LEU A 638 4.06 -18.48 34.73
CA LEU A 638 4.57 -19.81 35.08
C LEU A 638 6.02 -20.00 34.60
N GLY A 639 6.44 -19.25 33.58
CA GLY A 639 7.79 -19.23 33.02
C GLY A 639 7.77 -19.24 31.48
N GLY A 640 8.91 -19.10 30.85
CA GLY A 640 9.07 -19.22 29.40
C GLY A 640 8.74 -17.96 28.58
N PRO A 641 8.99 -18.03 27.26
CA PRO A 641 8.93 -16.87 26.36
C PRO A 641 7.53 -16.26 26.21
N ASP A 642 6.48 -17.08 26.17
CA ASP A 642 5.11 -16.61 25.99
C ASP A 642 4.59 -15.86 27.23
N ASP A 643 4.97 -16.30 28.43
CA ASP A 643 4.61 -15.62 29.68
C ASP A 643 5.35 -14.29 29.85
N ARG A 644 6.60 -14.20 29.36
CA ARG A 644 7.34 -12.93 29.29
C ARG A 644 6.62 -11.90 28.41
N GLU A 645 6.11 -12.32 27.26
CA GLU A 645 5.26 -11.46 26.40
C GLU A 645 3.95 -11.05 27.10
N ALA A 646 3.33 -11.98 27.83
CA ALA A 646 2.11 -11.71 28.61
C ALA A 646 2.33 -10.64 29.67
N VAL A 647 3.39 -10.77 30.47
CA VAL A 647 3.77 -9.77 31.47
C VAL A 647 4.20 -8.46 30.81
N ALA A 648 4.96 -8.50 29.71
CA ALA A 648 5.34 -7.29 28.97
C ALA A 648 4.12 -6.53 28.43
N PHE A 649 3.09 -7.23 27.96
CA PHE A 649 1.83 -6.60 27.55
C PHE A 649 1.09 -6.01 28.74
N ALA A 650 0.91 -6.78 29.81
CA ALA A 650 0.17 -6.35 30.99
C ALA A 650 0.83 -5.14 31.69
N THR A 651 2.16 -5.16 31.84
CA THR A 651 2.91 -4.01 32.40
C THR A 651 2.75 -2.74 31.57
N ARG A 652 2.52 -2.87 30.26
CA ARG A 652 2.21 -1.72 29.39
C ARG A 652 0.80 -1.17 29.64
N LEU A 653 -0.17 -2.03 29.97
CA LEU A 653 -1.52 -1.61 30.37
C LEU A 653 -1.50 -0.80 31.68
N ALA A 654 -0.54 -1.06 32.58
CA ALA A 654 -0.40 -0.34 33.85
C ALA A 654 -0.10 1.16 33.69
N ALA A 655 0.33 1.60 32.51
CA ALA A 655 0.51 3.02 32.20
C ALA A 655 -0.83 3.76 32.00
N HIS A 656 -1.92 3.04 31.73
CA HIS A 656 -3.23 3.63 31.57
C HIS A 656 -3.85 3.92 32.95
N PRO A 657 -4.37 5.13 33.21
CA PRO A 657 -4.76 5.52 34.57
C PRO A 657 -5.93 4.70 35.12
N TRP A 658 -6.81 4.19 34.25
CA TRP A 658 -7.99 3.39 34.63
C TRP A 658 -7.70 1.89 34.76
N VAL A 659 -6.44 1.48 34.68
CA VAL A 659 -6.06 0.06 34.75
C VAL A 659 -5.19 -0.17 35.97
N SER A 660 -5.53 -1.20 36.74
CA SER A 660 -4.69 -1.72 37.83
C SER A 660 -4.23 -3.13 37.45
N VAL A 661 -2.93 -3.35 37.44
CA VAL A 661 -2.33 -4.61 37.01
C VAL A 661 -1.73 -5.34 38.20
N THR A 662 -2.00 -6.64 38.29
CA THR A 662 -1.37 -7.55 39.26
C THR A 662 -0.67 -8.67 38.51
N VAL A 663 0.61 -8.89 38.80
CA VAL A 663 1.38 -10.04 38.29
C VAL A 663 1.35 -11.15 39.33
N VAL A 664 0.94 -12.34 38.91
CA VAL A 664 0.88 -13.55 39.75
C VAL A 664 1.92 -14.53 39.22
N ARG A 665 3.00 -14.70 39.98
CA ARG A 665 4.07 -15.64 39.66
C ARG A 665 3.79 -16.99 40.32
N PHE A 666 3.69 -18.05 39.53
CA PHE A 666 3.59 -19.41 40.01
C PHE A 666 4.99 -20.02 40.13
N LEU A 667 5.26 -20.64 41.27
CA LEU A 667 6.54 -21.28 41.59
C LEU A 667 6.29 -22.71 42.07
N PRO A 668 7.22 -23.64 41.81
CA PRO A 668 7.11 -25.00 42.33
C PRO A 668 7.16 -25.01 43.86
N ALA A 669 6.28 -25.76 44.50
CA ALA A 669 6.33 -25.98 45.95
C ALA A 669 7.63 -26.73 46.34
N ARG A 670 8.38 -26.21 47.30
CA ARG A 670 9.64 -26.82 47.78
C ARG A 670 9.34 -28.10 48.55
N GLN A 671 10.10 -29.16 48.28
CA GLN A 671 9.88 -30.49 48.87
C GLN A 671 10.24 -30.62 50.37
N ASP A 672 10.61 -29.51 51.03
CA ASP A 672 11.06 -29.49 52.44
C ASP A 672 9.98 -29.07 53.46
N ASP A 673 8.78 -28.65 53.03
CA ASP A 673 7.71 -28.22 53.95
C ASP A 673 6.75 -29.35 54.38
N ILE A 674 7.03 -30.60 54.01
CA ILE A 674 6.31 -31.78 54.52
C ILE A 674 7.18 -32.46 55.58
N THR A 675 7.25 -31.86 56.77
CA THR A 675 7.20 -32.51 58.10
C THR A 675 7.67 -31.53 59.17
N ILE A 676 6.79 -31.24 60.13
CA ILE A 676 6.98 -31.13 61.59
C ILE A 676 5.85 -30.23 62.12
N GLU A 677 4.65 -30.80 62.25
CA GLU A 677 3.83 -30.50 63.43
C GLU A 677 4.08 -31.63 64.43
N GLN A 678 5.09 -31.45 65.29
CA GLN A 678 5.11 -31.84 66.70
C GLN A 678 6.49 -31.57 67.32
N VAL A 679 6.46 -31.02 68.54
CA VAL A 679 7.54 -30.85 69.53
C VAL A 679 8.38 -29.55 69.44
N GLY A 680 7.96 -28.56 70.23
CA GLY A 680 8.74 -28.06 71.38
C GLY A 680 10.01 -27.23 71.17
N LEU A 681 9.94 -25.95 71.61
CA LEU A 681 10.99 -25.13 72.23
C LEU A 681 12.28 -24.82 71.45
N GLY A 682 12.48 -23.53 71.15
CA GLY A 682 13.80 -22.90 71.35
C GLY A 682 14.37 -22.04 70.21
N SER A 683 14.34 -20.73 70.44
CA SER A 683 15.41 -19.76 70.14
C SER A 683 15.67 -19.28 68.70
N SER A 684 15.71 -17.95 68.63
CA SER A 684 16.22 -17.05 67.60
C SER A 684 17.53 -17.47 66.91
N ASN A 685 17.63 -17.27 65.59
CA ASN A 685 18.41 -16.15 65.04
C ASN A 685 18.36 -16.06 63.51
N THR A 686 18.13 -14.83 63.06
CA THR A 686 18.43 -14.26 61.76
C THR A 686 19.87 -14.50 61.32
N LYS A 687 20.08 -15.02 60.10
CA LYS A 687 21.28 -14.71 59.30
C LYS A 687 20.98 -14.63 57.81
N SER A 688 20.85 -13.39 57.37
CA SER A 688 21.19 -12.90 56.02
C SER A 688 22.48 -13.54 55.52
N ARG A 689 22.50 -14.01 54.27
CA ARG A 689 23.73 -14.39 53.57
C ARG A 689 23.94 -13.47 52.38
N ALA A 690 24.81 -12.49 52.64
CA ALA A 690 25.37 -11.56 51.68
C ALA A 690 26.23 -12.24 50.60
N LEU A 691 26.23 -11.60 49.43
CA LEU A 691 27.18 -11.71 48.32
C LEU A 691 28.64 -11.91 48.80
N ARG A 692 29.37 -12.81 48.14
CA ARG A 692 30.85 -12.75 48.07
C ARG A 692 31.29 -12.90 46.61
N PRO A 693 32.25 -12.08 46.14
CA PRO A 693 32.89 -12.28 44.84
C PRO A 693 34.07 -13.25 45.00
N CYS A 694 34.19 -14.24 44.11
CA CYS A 694 35.39 -15.06 43.99
C CYS A 694 36.11 -14.74 42.68
N GLY A 695 37.40 -14.45 42.82
CA GLY A 695 38.32 -14.13 41.74
C GLY A 695 38.88 -15.35 41.00
N GLU A 696 39.68 -14.98 40.02
CA GLU A 696 40.37 -15.72 38.96
C GLU A 696 40.96 -17.09 39.33
N GLY A 697 40.76 -18.05 38.42
CA GLY A 697 41.43 -19.35 38.42
C GLY A 697 40.79 -20.29 37.39
N ALA A 698 41.27 -20.23 36.15
CA ALA A 698 40.76 -21.01 35.03
C ALA A 698 40.98 -22.52 35.20
N MET A 699 39.90 -23.30 35.06
CA MET A 699 39.92 -24.52 34.25
C MET A 699 38.55 -24.70 33.59
N ALA A 700 38.53 -24.57 32.27
CA ALA A 700 37.36 -24.74 31.43
C ALA A 700 36.95 -26.22 31.42
N VAL A 701 35.96 -26.56 32.25
CA VAL A 701 35.07 -27.69 31.98
C VAL A 701 33.89 -27.10 31.24
N ALA A 702 33.80 -27.36 29.94
CA ALA A 702 32.61 -27.06 29.16
C ALA A 702 31.48 -27.95 29.69
N VAL A 703 30.72 -27.43 30.64
CA VAL A 703 29.42 -27.97 31.03
C VAL A 703 28.47 -27.53 29.92
N GLU A 704 27.94 -28.50 29.18
CA GLU A 704 26.75 -28.30 28.37
C GLU A 704 25.64 -27.85 29.35
N VAL A 705 25.41 -26.54 29.43
CA VAL A 705 24.26 -25.97 30.14
C VAL A 705 23.04 -26.40 29.33
N GLU A 706 22.19 -27.24 29.92
CA GLU A 706 20.95 -27.68 29.26
C GLU A 706 20.09 -26.45 28.92
N GLU A 707 19.38 -26.45 27.78
CA GLU A 707 18.53 -25.33 27.33
C GLU A 707 17.54 -24.86 28.42
N GLU A 708 17.19 -25.73 29.38
CA GLU A 708 16.32 -25.44 30.54
C GLU A 708 16.93 -24.42 31.51
N ASP A 709 18.24 -24.44 31.73
CA ASP A 709 18.92 -23.52 32.66
C ASP A 709 19.02 -22.09 32.08
N GLU A 710 19.14 -21.95 30.76
CA GLU A 710 19.16 -20.65 30.08
C GLU A 710 17.79 -19.96 30.12
N GLU A 711 16.70 -20.70 29.89
CA GLU A 711 15.34 -20.15 29.98
C GLU A 711 14.99 -19.73 31.40
N ALA A 712 15.33 -20.55 32.40
CA ALA A 712 15.09 -20.23 33.81
C ALA A 712 15.88 -19.00 34.27
N MET A 713 17.14 -18.84 33.84
CA MET A 713 17.92 -17.64 34.11
C MET A 713 17.32 -16.40 33.44
N ALA A 714 16.88 -16.51 32.18
CA ALA A 714 16.26 -15.40 31.46
C ALA A 714 14.92 -14.98 32.08
N ASP A 715 14.14 -15.93 32.60
CA ASP A 715 12.90 -15.66 33.32
C ASP A 715 13.16 -14.95 34.65
N GLU A 716 14.18 -15.37 35.40
CA GLU A 716 14.56 -14.73 36.66
C GLU A 716 15.09 -13.30 36.43
N GLU A 717 15.95 -13.09 35.42
CA GLU A 717 16.42 -11.76 35.04
C GLU A 717 15.27 -10.84 34.62
N PHE A 718 14.35 -11.35 33.79
CA PHE A 718 13.17 -10.61 33.35
C PHE A 718 12.27 -10.22 34.52
N MET A 719 11.96 -11.16 35.41
CA MET A 719 11.09 -10.90 36.56
C MET A 719 11.76 -9.98 37.59
N ALA A 720 13.08 -10.08 37.78
CA ALA A 720 13.83 -9.15 38.62
C ALA A 720 13.76 -7.70 38.09
N ASP A 721 13.88 -7.52 36.77
CA ASP A 721 13.75 -6.22 36.11
C ASP A 721 12.31 -5.66 36.18
N VAL A 722 11.30 -6.50 36.01
CA VAL A 722 9.88 -6.12 36.21
C VAL A 722 9.63 -5.71 37.66
N TYR A 723 10.12 -6.50 38.62
CA TYR A 723 9.95 -6.21 40.05
C TYR A 723 10.62 -4.89 40.43
N ALA A 724 11.87 -4.67 39.99
CA ALA A 724 12.62 -3.47 40.30
C ALA A 724 11.98 -2.19 39.72
N ARG A 725 11.46 -2.26 38.49
CA ARG A 725 10.93 -1.08 37.78
C ARG A 725 9.48 -0.75 38.12
N LEU A 726 8.64 -1.75 38.41
CA LEU A 726 7.19 -1.55 38.46
C LEU A 726 6.58 -1.96 39.79
N VAL A 727 7.12 -2.99 40.45
CA VAL A 727 6.58 -3.48 41.73
C VAL A 727 7.13 -2.65 42.88
N LEU A 728 8.44 -2.43 42.95
CA LEU A 728 9.07 -1.61 44.02
C LEU A 728 8.49 -0.19 44.12
N PRO A 729 8.19 0.53 43.01
CA PRO A 729 7.55 1.84 43.08
C PRO A 729 6.04 1.79 43.35
N GLY A 730 5.42 0.60 43.37
CA GLY A 730 3.99 0.40 43.61
C GLY A 730 3.09 0.65 42.40
N HIS A 731 3.62 0.59 41.17
CA HIS A 731 2.82 0.73 39.95
C HIS A 731 2.03 -0.55 39.59
N VAL A 732 2.56 -1.72 39.96
CA VAL A 732 1.99 -3.03 39.64
C VAL A 732 1.98 -3.90 40.91
N GLY A 733 0.84 -4.54 41.19
CA GLY A 733 0.74 -5.52 42.27
C GLY A 733 1.52 -6.79 41.95
N TYR A 734 2.11 -7.44 42.94
CA TYR A 734 2.87 -8.68 42.74
C TYR A 734 2.53 -9.70 43.81
N THR A 735 2.26 -10.93 43.39
CA THR A 735 1.97 -12.05 44.29
C THR A 735 2.63 -13.32 43.79
N GLU A 736 3.13 -14.13 44.73
CA GLU A 736 3.70 -15.45 44.44
C GLU A 736 2.75 -16.54 44.93
N ARG A 737 2.60 -17.59 44.14
CA ARG A 737 1.79 -18.77 44.47
C ARG A 737 2.65 -20.01 44.29
N TYR A 738 2.78 -20.80 45.35
CA TYR A 738 3.53 -22.04 45.33
C TYR A 738 2.57 -23.20 45.04
N VAL A 739 2.83 -23.95 43.98
CA VAL A 739 1.97 -25.05 43.52
C VAL A 739 2.82 -26.28 43.17
N SER A 740 2.31 -27.46 43.45
CA SER A 740 2.99 -28.74 43.21
C SER A 740 2.50 -29.45 41.95
N ASN A 741 1.28 -29.17 41.50
CA ASN A 741 0.64 -29.83 40.37
C ASN A 741 -0.42 -28.94 39.71
N GLY A 742 -0.96 -29.41 38.59
CA GLY A 742 -2.00 -28.71 37.84
C GLY A 742 -3.29 -28.46 38.61
N ALA A 743 -3.71 -29.38 39.48
CA ALA A 743 -4.94 -29.21 40.25
C ALA A 743 -4.83 -28.03 41.24
N GLU A 744 -3.68 -27.86 41.89
CA GLU A 744 -3.41 -26.71 42.76
C GLU A 744 -3.33 -25.39 41.98
N THR A 745 -2.77 -25.43 40.77
CA THR A 745 -2.77 -24.28 39.84
C THR A 745 -4.20 -23.89 39.44
N VAL A 746 -5.05 -24.86 39.06
CA VAL A 746 -6.47 -24.62 38.74
C VAL A 746 -7.21 -24.06 39.95
N ASN A 747 -7.02 -24.62 41.14
CA ASN A 747 -7.65 -24.12 42.36
C ASN A 747 -7.24 -22.68 42.67
N SER A 748 -5.97 -22.33 42.44
CA SER A 748 -5.46 -20.97 42.60
C SER A 748 -6.06 -20.01 41.57
N LEU A 749 -6.21 -20.44 40.32
CA LEU A 749 -6.87 -19.66 39.26
C LEU A 749 -8.36 -19.44 39.58
N SER A 750 -9.06 -20.48 40.04
CA SER A 750 -10.47 -20.42 40.47
C SER A 750 -10.70 -19.41 41.58
N ALA A 751 -9.75 -19.27 42.52
CA ALA A 751 -9.83 -18.28 43.60
C ALA A 751 -9.73 -16.83 43.10
N MET A 752 -9.22 -16.58 41.89
CA MET A 752 -9.11 -15.26 41.26
C MET A 752 -10.27 -14.93 40.32
N VAL A 753 -11.20 -15.87 40.11
CA VAL A 753 -12.35 -15.64 39.25
C VAL A 753 -13.29 -14.62 39.89
N GLY A 754 -13.75 -13.66 39.09
CA GLY A 754 -14.65 -12.60 39.53
C GLY A 754 -13.96 -11.36 40.13
N THR A 755 -12.65 -11.42 40.40
CA THR A 755 -11.88 -10.23 40.86
C THR A 755 -11.32 -9.43 39.68
N TYR A 756 -10.86 -10.11 38.63
CA TYR A 756 -10.21 -9.49 37.47
C TYR A 756 -11.12 -9.48 36.23
N SER A 757 -11.08 -8.38 35.48
CA SER A 757 -11.84 -8.21 34.23
C SER A 757 -11.11 -8.71 32.99
N LEU A 758 -9.78 -8.82 33.06
CA LEU A 758 -8.92 -9.37 32.00
C LEU A 758 -7.82 -10.24 32.60
N PHE A 759 -7.69 -11.46 32.09
CA PHE A 759 -6.57 -12.36 32.33
C PHE A 759 -5.63 -12.29 31.13
N VAL A 760 -4.36 -11.99 31.36
CA VAL A 760 -3.30 -12.01 30.35
C VAL A 760 -2.37 -13.18 30.66
N VAL A 761 -2.30 -14.14 29.75
CA VAL A 761 -1.56 -15.40 29.95
C VAL A 761 -0.71 -15.71 28.74
N GLY A 762 0.44 -16.37 28.93
CA GLY A 762 1.16 -16.95 27.81
C GLY A 762 0.45 -18.20 27.29
N LYS A 763 0.66 -18.49 26.01
CA LYS A 763 0.20 -19.73 25.37
C LYS A 763 0.98 -20.95 25.89
N GLY A 764 2.27 -20.78 26.15
CA GLY A 764 3.13 -21.83 26.72
C GLY A 764 2.64 -22.30 28.08
N GLY A 765 2.88 -23.58 28.40
CA GLY A 765 2.66 -24.14 29.75
C GLY A 765 3.82 -23.89 30.72
N GLY A 766 4.58 -22.82 30.44
CA GLY A 766 5.88 -22.48 30.97
C GLY A 766 7.07 -23.25 30.39
N GLY A 767 8.23 -22.58 30.33
CA GLY A 767 9.50 -23.15 29.88
C GLY A 767 10.13 -24.06 30.94
N GLY A 768 10.73 -25.17 30.52
CA GLY A 768 11.44 -26.11 31.39
C GLY A 768 10.59 -27.12 32.17
N SER A 769 11.26 -28.09 32.78
CA SER A 769 10.67 -29.22 33.52
C SER A 769 9.78 -28.80 34.72
N SER A 770 10.10 -27.68 35.37
CA SER A 770 9.34 -27.17 36.53
C SER A 770 7.94 -26.69 36.15
N ALA A 771 7.79 -25.97 35.05
CA ALA A 771 6.48 -25.45 34.64
C ALA A 771 5.59 -26.55 34.05
N ALA A 772 6.19 -27.53 33.37
CA ALA A 772 5.50 -28.75 32.95
C ALA A 772 4.91 -29.52 34.16
N ALA A 773 5.60 -29.55 35.31
CA ALA A 773 5.07 -30.15 36.53
C ALA A 773 3.85 -29.38 37.09
N MET A 774 3.94 -28.04 37.13
CA MET A 774 2.85 -27.15 37.60
C MET A 774 1.62 -27.17 36.68
N THR A 775 1.79 -27.51 35.41
CA THR A 775 0.69 -27.66 34.44
C THR A 775 0.28 -29.12 34.22
N SER A 776 0.97 -30.07 34.85
CA SER A 776 0.66 -31.50 34.73
C SER A 776 -0.73 -31.79 35.30
N GLY A 777 -1.59 -32.40 34.49
CA GLY A 777 -2.98 -32.67 34.88
C GLY A 777 -3.92 -31.46 34.82
N MET A 778 -3.46 -30.28 34.38
CA MET A 778 -4.35 -29.19 33.96
C MET A 778 -4.96 -29.56 32.61
N GLY A 779 -6.21 -30.04 32.64
CA GLY A 779 -6.95 -30.40 31.43
C GLY A 779 -7.07 -31.91 31.23
N GLY A 780 -8.27 -32.43 31.54
CA GLY A 780 -8.65 -33.79 31.22
C GLY A 780 -8.90 -33.97 29.72
N LEU A 781 -8.14 -34.90 29.12
CA LEU A 781 -8.58 -35.85 28.09
C LEU A 781 -8.85 -35.43 26.62
N LEU A 782 -8.92 -34.17 26.18
CA LEU A 782 -8.95 -33.84 24.73
C LEU A 782 -8.40 -32.41 24.47
N GLU A 783 -7.42 -32.26 23.59
CA GLU A 783 -6.91 -30.97 23.05
C GLU A 783 -8.00 -30.23 22.23
N GLU A 784 -9.06 -29.74 22.87
CA GLU A 784 -10.16 -29.09 22.17
C GLU A 784 -9.74 -27.74 21.58
N CYS A 785 -8.89 -26.97 22.27
CA CYS A 785 -8.51 -25.62 21.85
C CYS A 785 -6.98 -25.36 21.96
N PRO A 786 -6.14 -26.02 21.13
CA PRO A 786 -4.69 -25.94 21.23
C PRO A 786 -4.13 -24.53 20.94
N GLU A 787 -4.94 -23.60 20.42
CA GLU A 787 -4.57 -22.19 20.26
C GLU A 787 -4.41 -21.43 21.58
N LEU A 788 -5.05 -21.86 22.67
CA LEU A 788 -5.07 -21.16 23.97
C LEU A 788 -4.01 -21.61 24.97
N GLY A 789 -3.44 -22.81 24.81
CA GLY A 789 -2.53 -23.38 25.81
C GLY A 789 -3.25 -23.87 27.08
N PRO A 790 -2.53 -24.49 28.03
CA PRO A 790 -3.14 -25.19 29.17
C PRO A 790 -3.90 -24.24 30.10
N VAL A 791 -3.29 -23.10 30.45
CA VAL A 791 -3.91 -22.10 31.33
C VAL A 791 -5.06 -21.39 30.63
N GLY A 792 -4.86 -20.98 29.37
CA GLY A 792 -5.88 -20.31 28.58
C GLY A 792 -7.11 -21.19 28.31
N GLU A 793 -6.93 -22.50 28.11
CA GLU A 793 -8.02 -23.45 27.91
C GLU A 793 -8.87 -23.64 29.17
N VAL A 794 -8.24 -23.73 30.36
CA VAL A 794 -8.96 -23.78 31.64
C VAL A 794 -9.79 -22.51 31.85
N LEU A 795 -9.18 -21.33 31.67
CA LEU A 795 -9.89 -20.06 31.87
C LEU A 795 -11.00 -19.84 30.83
N ALA A 796 -10.84 -20.37 29.62
CA ALA A 796 -11.84 -20.31 28.56
C ALA A 796 -12.91 -21.41 28.62
N SER A 797 -12.83 -22.35 29.57
CA SER A 797 -13.78 -23.44 29.73
C SER A 797 -15.13 -22.96 30.28
N ASP A 798 -16.16 -23.79 30.11
CA ASP A 798 -17.52 -23.51 30.60
C ASP A 798 -17.61 -23.54 32.14
N ASP A 799 -16.62 -24.13 32.83
CA ASP A 799 -16.55 -24.14 34.30
C ASP A 799 -16.22 -22.75 34.87
N PHE A 800 -15.66 -21.87 34.03
CA PHE A 800 -15.19 -20.53 34.39
C PHE A 800 -16.09 -19.42 33.85
N THR A 801 -17.40 -19.63 33.69
CA THR A 801 -18.33 -18.64 33.08
C THR A 801 -18.33 -17.24 33.71
N ALA A 802 -17.97 -17.10 34.99
CA ALA A 802 -17.85 -15.82 35.70
C ALA A 802 -16.48 -15.13 35.52
N CYS A 803 -15.53 -15.75 34.81
CA CYS A 803 -14.22 -15.19 34.53
C CYS A 803 -14.32 -14.04 33.51
N GLY A 804 -13.43 -13.06 33.67
CA GLY A 804 -13.28 -11.95 32.72
C GLY A 804 -12.82 -12.42 31.33
N SER A 805 -12.50 -11.45 30.46
CA SER A 805 -11.94 -11.79 29.15
C SER A 805 -10.53 -12.39 29.32
N VAL A 806 -10.11 -13.25 28.40
CA VAL A 806 -8.79 -13.90 28.46
C VAL A 806 -8.02 -13.56 27.20
N LEU A 807 -6.83 -12.96 27.35
CA LEU A 807 -5.89 -12.72 26.26
C LEU A 807 -4.72 -13.70 26.39
N VAL A 808 -4.60 -14.60 25.42
CA VAL A 808 -3.50 -15.56 25.34
C VAL A 808 -2.46 -15.02 24.37
N LEU A 809 -1.21 -14.84 24.81
CA LEU A 809 -0.11 -14.31 23.99
C LEU A 809 0.89 -15.39 23.63
N GLN A 810 1.37 -15.36 22.38
CA GLN A 810 2.45 -16.21 21.89
C GLN A 810 3.57 -15.35 21.32
N GLN A 811 4.80 -15.62 21.74
CA GLN A 811 6.01 -14.99 21.22
C GLN A 811 6.35 -15.55 19.83
N HIS A 812 6.90 -14.68 18.97
CA HIS A 812 7.51 -15.13 17.73
C HIS A 812 8.93 -15.66 17.99
N SER A 813 9.16 -16.95 17.74
CA SER A 813 10.50 -17.55 17.83
C SER A 813 11.06 -17.82 16.43
N GLU A 814 12.19 -17.19 16.08
CA GLU A 814 12.92 -17.47 14.83
C GLU A 814 13.45 -18.93 14.79
N HIS A 815 13.58 -19.61 15.94
CA HIS A 815 14.14 -20.96 16.05
C HIS A 815 13.30 -22.04 15.34
N VAL A 816 12.01 -21.80 15.09
CA VAL A 816 11.15 -22.75 14.36
C VAL A 816 11.62 -22.96 12.92
N HIS A 817 12.21 -21.94 12.28
CA HIS A 817 12.76 -22.08 10.92
C HIS A 817 14.10 -22.82 10.87
N HIS A 818 14.88 -22.81 11.97
CA HIS A 818 16.14 -23.57 12.05
C HIS A 818 15.92 -25.07 12.30
N ARG A 819 14.92 -25.47 13.10
CA ARG A 819 14.57 -26.90 13.29
C ARG A 819 14.02 -27.54 12.00
N MET A 820 13.23 -26.82 11.20
CA MET A 820 12.74 -27.35 9.90
C MET A 820 13.85 -27.54 8.86
N ARG A 821 15.01 -26.88 8.98
CA ARG A 821 16.18 -27.13 8.10
C ARG A 821 17.10 -28.25 8.60
N ARG A 822 17.05 -28.60 9.89
CA ARG A 822 17.84 -29.71 10.48
C ARG A 822 17.10 -31.05 10.48
N TRP A 823 15.80 -31.09 10.23
CA TRP A 823 15.08 -32.34 10.05
C TRP A 823 15.34 -32.94 8.66
N ASN A 824 16.48 -33.61 8.55
CA ASN A 824 16.75 -34.60 7.52
C ASN A 824 16.88 -35.95 8.23
N PRO A 825 15.87 -36.83 8.19
CA PRO A 825 16.08 -38.23 8.48
C PRO A 825 16.27 -38.96 7.14
N SER A 826 17.54 -39.19 6.82
CA SER A 826 17.94 -40.28 5.94
C SER A 826 17.48 -41.62 6.53
N HIS A 827 16.27 -42.06 6.20
CA HIS A 827 15.89 -43.45 5.87
C HIS A 827 14.36 -43.54 5.67
N PRO A 828 13.89 -44.30 4.64
CA PRO A 828 12.49 -44.31 4.26
C PRO A 828 11.71 -45.32 5.11
N LEU A 829 10.64 -44.85 5.76
CA LEU A 829 9.57 -45.74 6.23
C LEU A 829 8.30 -45.38 5.47
N HIS A 830 7.81 -46.39 4.76
CA HIS A 830 6.57 -46.42 3.99
C HIS A 830 5.38 -45.93 4.82
N CYS A 831 4.73 -44.85 4.39
CA CYS A 831 3.30 -44.65 4.58
C CYS A 831 2.67 -44.40 3.21
N GLN A 832 1.86 -45.35 2.78
CA GLN A 832 1.07 -45.31 1.55
C GLN A 832 0.00 -44.21 1.64
N CYS A 833 0.09 -43.19 0.79
CA CYS A 833 -1.08 -42.41 0.37
C CYS A 833 -1.50 -42.88 -1.03
N PRO A 834 -2.80 -43.15 -1.28
CA PRO A 834 -3.28 -43.60 -2.58
C PRO A 834 -3.18 -42.46 -3.61
N GLN A 835 -2.44 -42.73 -4.69
CA GLN A 835 -2.41 -41.89 -5.89
C GLN A 835 -3.75 -42.02 -6.63
N HIS A 836 -4.55 -40.96 -6.65
CA HIS A 836 -5.54 -40.75 -7.71
C HIS A 836 -4.97 -39.75 -8.73
N HIS A 837 -4.32 -40.30 -9.75
CA HIS A 837 -4.08 -39.63 -11.01
C HIS A 837 -5.39 -39.57 -11.79
N HIS A 838 -5.95 -38.38 -12.04
CA HIS A 838 -6.83 -38.18 -13.19
C HIS A 838 -6.06 -37.46 -14.30
N ARG A 839 -5.62 -38.26 -15.27
CA ARG A 839 -5.39 -37.83 -16.66
C ARG A 839 -6.73 -37.33 -17.21
N ILE A 840 -6.74 -36.16 -17.82
CA ILE A 840 -7.83 -35.72 -18.68
C ILE A 840 -7.37 -36.00 -20.11
N ASP A 841 -7.91 -37.07 -20.69
CA ASP A 841 -7.83 -37.34 -22.11
C ASP A 841 -8.79 -36.41 -22.86
N ILE A 842 -8.26 -35.72 -23.86
CA ILE A 842 -9.00 -34.90 -24.80
C ILE A 842 -9.59 -35.84 -25.85
N LEU A 843 -10.89 -36.12 -25.76
CA LEU A 843 -11.66 -36.76 -26.83
C LEU A 843 -12.28 -35.67 -27.72
N VAL A 844 -11.71 -35.53 -28.91
CA VAL A 844 -12.32 -34.88 -30.06
C VAL A 844 -13.47 -35.76 -30.54
N GLY A 845 -14.68 -35.22 -30.58
CA GLY A 845 -15.88 -35.88 -31.09
C GLY A 845 -16.67 -34.92 -31.95
N SER A 846 -16.64 -35.18 -33.25
CA SER A 846 -17.36 -34.53 -34.34
C SER A 846 -18.87 -34.75 -34.27
N SER A 847 -19.63 -33.66 -34.38
CA SER A 847 -20.85 -33.53 -35.21
C SER A 847 -21.40 -32.11 -35.08
#